data_AF-A0A2E3MRX1-F1
#
_entry.id   AF-A0A2E3MRX1-F1
#
_cell.length_a   1.000
_cell.length_b   1.000
_cell.length_c   1.000
_cell.angle_alpha   90.00
_cell.angle_beta   90.00
_cell.angle_gamma   90.00
#
_symmetry.space_group_name_H-M   'P 1'
#
loop_
_entity.id
_entity.type
_entity.pdbx_description
1 polymer ?
#
loop_
_entity_poly.entity_id
_entity_poly.type
_entity_poly.pdbx_seq_one_letter_code
_entity_poly.pdbx_strand_id
1 'polypeptide(L)'
;MKRLRPIVLAGWVLASWNMFAGVGPLTAAETTAPFSERQLAFFENRIRPLLANRCQNCHGPNKRESGFRVDTRGALLSGGDSGPAIVPGKPAESLLLEVVNYLSDIKMPPDKQLSPEEIATLTEWVQQGAPWPGAEGDSQIRQDRGRFSISDDDRSFWSFQPLQHAVPPTVRRTEWVKTPLDQFVLAPLEAAGFAPAAAAEKRTLLRRVTLDLTGLPPQPGDIEQFLADDSPTAYAKVIDRLLSSPHYGERWGRHWLDVARYADTAGETGDYPVREAYLYRNWVIAAFNRDLPYDQFVRQQLAGDIMSRGTTGQEYGDLIKATGYIAISRRFGFDSENYHYLTIQDTIDTVGQSLLGLSLGCARCHHHKYDPVSIQDYYALYGIFQSTRYAFPGSEQKKRPYDMVPAIPEAEAQDKKAMYDAELARSEQVVKELAARQATLQSRLDKISRGDGGFEFQALGAAPANPWTRHDGVRVTAAAQSPYQHVYGKGTRGIHLPAGGHNFNFGKAVIPVRKDSQTARLYFNIDFRNTVEGKENEGDGGYRFYLGRGPGNSAAVEMSANRHHFTVKDRDRWKIIQPLEYGQWYNLQVVLDLQQRIYSGTLSTPERVVPFRDIRFTADWDGTIDKFFVDSYGFPGGNKPAHEFDNLAIGIMPFEPLVTASQAGGKVTATARALDIFVAQIETRRLDQSVVDLGGRQGVHVWRTAHELPSLVVNATEQAVQIPGVVPAHSVAVHPGEKTAAAIAWRSPFAGRVQVTGRISDQHNCGDSVLWTLDHQAARGFRALAQGDVTTGQAGQLVGGGSVDLGKLKVQQGDLLQLAVFPKAHYGCDLTGIEWEIRELDGRQRVWNLARDIV
;
A
#
# COMPACT_ATOMS: atom_id res chain seq x y z
N MET A 1 -6.24 -86.84 -5.94
CA MET A 1 -6.69 -87.30 -7.27
C MET A 1 -5.85 -86.58 -8.34
N LYS A 2 -5.19 -87.37 -9.20
CA LYS A 2 -4.55 -87.09 -10.53
C LYS A 2 -3.86 -85.71 -10.71
N ARG A 3 -2.55 -85.50 -10.45
CA ARG A 3 -1.28 -85.95 -11.11
C ARG A 3 -1.15 -85.56 -12.59
N LEU A 4 -0.20 -84.66 -12.95
CA LEU A 4 1.11 -84.94 -13.61
C LEU A 4 1.72 -83.73 -14.37
N ARG A 5 3.04 -83.55 -14.21
CA ARG A 5 3.96 -82.84 -15.14
C ARG A 5 4.33 -83.77 -16.32
N PRO A 6 4.82 -83.23 -17.45
CA PRO A 6 6.19 -83.55 -17.95
C PRO A 6 6.89 -82.29 -18.54
N ILE A 7 8.22 -82.08 -18.53
CA ILE A 7 9.42 -82.77 -19.06
C ILE A 7 9.62 -82.61 -20.60
N VAL A 8 10.58 -81.73 -20.96
CA VAL A 8 11.74 -81.83 -21.90
C VAL A 8 11.52 -82.28 -23.38
N LEU A 9 12.01 -81.50 -24.36
CA LEU A 9 13.19 -81.81 -25.21
C LEU A 9 13.41 -80.79 -26.35
N ALA A 10 14.67 -80.40 -26.52
CA ALA A 10 15.21 -79.73 -27.71
C ALA A 10 15.42 -80.75 -28.85
N GLY A 11 15.25 -80.29 -30.09
CA GLY A 11 15.59 -81.08 -31.29
C GLY A 11 15.84 -80.15 -32.48
N TRP A 12 17.12 -80.00 -32.85
CA TRP A 12 17.59 -79.49 -34.14
C TRP A 12 17.58 -80.64 -35.16
N VAL A 13 17.06 -80.43 -36.38
CA VAL A 13 17.48 -81.19 -37.58
C VAL A 13 17.43 -80.29 -38.83
N LEU A 14 18.58 -80.25 -39.50
CA LEU A 14 18.93 -79.69 -40.80
C LEU A 14 18.46 -80.56 -41.98
N ALA A 15 18.72 -80.06 -43.20
CA ALA A 15 18.79 -80.73 -44.51
C ALA A 15 17.49 -80.68 -45.35
N SER A 16 17.44 -80.43 -46.66
CA SER A 16 18.29 -79.87 -47.73
C SER A 16 17.79 -80.50 -49.05
N TRP A 17 17.75 -79.69 -50.13
CA TRP A 17 17.93 -80.06 -51.54
C TRP A 17 16.80 -80.68 -52.40
N ASN A 18 16.45 -79.91 -53.47
CA ASN A 18 16.43 -80.26 -54.92
C ASN A 18 15.51 -81.43 -55.37
N MET A 19 14.73 -81.41 -56.47
CA MET A 19 14.92 -80.81 -57.81
C MET A 19 13.69 -81.15 -58.71
N PHE A 20 13.35 -80.28 -59.69
CA PHE A 20 12.58 -80.48 -60.96
C PHE A 20 11.07 -80.88 -60.91
N ALA A 21 10.16 -80.41 -61.78
CA ALA A 21 10.18 -79.51 -62.94
C ALA A 21 8.72 -79.04 -63.23
N GLY A 22 8.54 -77.83 -63.74
CA GLY A 22 7.25 -77.36 -64.25
C GLY A 22 7.39 -75.97 -64.86
N VAL A 23 7.62 -75.91 -66.16
CA VAL A 23 7.83 -74.68 -66.95
C VAL A 23 6.52 -73.88 -67.05
N GLY A 24 6.55 -72.63 -66.61
CA GLY A 24 5.58 -71.57 -66.90
C GLY A 24 6.33 -70.25 -67.04
N PRO A 25 5.90 -69.33 -67.92
CA PRO A 25 6.71 -68.18 -68.33
C PRO A 25 6.95 -67.20 -67.16
N LEU A 26 8.19 -66.76 -67.03
CA LEU A 26 8.61 -65.67 -66.15
C LEU A 26 7.85 -64.38 -66.51
N THR A 27 6.95 -63.95 -65.65
CA THR A 27 6.66 -62.53 -65.45
C THR A 27 7.49 -62.08 -64.25
N ALA A 28 8.58 -61.36 -64.51
CA ALA A 28 9.33 -60.66 -63.49
C ALA A 28 8.38 -59.66 -62.81
N ALA A 29 8.04 -59.93 -61.54
CA ALA A 29 7.54 -58.88 -60.67
C ALA A 29 8.74 -57.98 -60.35
N GLU A 30 8.70 -56.73 -60.83
CA GLU A 30 9.65 -55.70 -60.42
C GLU A 30 9.48 -55.45 -58.92
N THR A 31 10.37 -56.02 -58.12
CA THR A 31 10.55 -55.63 -56.73
C THR A 31 11.13 -54.23 -56.71
N THR A 32 10.33 -53.22 -56.35
CA THR A 32 10.81 -51.85 -56.16
C THR A 32 11.83 -51.81 -55.03
N ALA A 33 13.06 -51.39 -55.31
CA ALA A 33 14.10 -51.22 -54.32
C ALA A 33 13.80 -50.04 -53.38
N PRO A 34 14.31 -50.06 -52.12
CA PRO A 34 14.24 -48.94 -51.18
C PRO A 34 14.74 -47.62 -51.72
N PHE A 35 14.05 -46.54 -51.37
CA PHE A 35 14.56 -45.19 -51.57
C PHE A 35 15.81 -44.97 -50.72
N SER A 36 16.88 -44.48 -51.34
CA SER A 36 18.12 -44.14 -50.65
C SER A 36 17.95 -42.94 -49.70
N GLU A 37 18.80 -42.85 -48.67
CA GLU A 37 18.83 -41.70 -47.75
C GLU A 37 18.97 -40.36 -48.48
N ARG A 38 19.74 -40.31 -49.57
CA ARG A 38 19.90 -39.10 -50.39
C ARG A 38 18.58 -38.67 -51.02
N GLN A 39 17.78 -39.62 -51.51
CA GLN A 39 16.46 -39.36 -52.10
C GLN A 39 15.46 -38.87 -51.03
N LEU A 40 15.50 -39.43 -49.83
CA LEU A 40 14.65 -38.99 -48.71
C LEU A 40 15.05 -37.61 -48.19
N ALA A 41 16.35 -37.34 -48.07
CA ALA A 41 16.87 -36.02 -47.70
C ALA A 41 16.53 -34.94 -48.75
N PHE A 42 16.55 -35.29 -50.05
CA PHE A 42 16.12 -34.39 -51.11
C PHE A 42 14.63 -34.04 -50.94
N PHE A 43 13.79 -35.03 -50.65
CA PHE A 43 12.37 -34.79 -50.39
C PHE A 43 12.16 -33.85 -49.19
N GLU A 44 12.77 -34.13 -48.04
CA GLU A 44 12.58 -33.33 -46.82
C GLU A 44 13.06 -31.89 -46.98
N ASN A 45 14.19 -31.68 -47.65
CA ASN A 45 14.80 -30.34 -47.76
C ASN A 45 14.27 -29.52 -48.94
N ARG A 46 13.76 -30.16 -50.00
CA ARG A 46 13.43 -29.47 -51.26
C ARG A 46 11.96 -29.61 -51.66
N ILE A 47 11.38 -30.80 -51.50
CA ILE A 47 10.02 -31.08 -51.99
C ILE A 47 8.96 -30.77 -50.94
N ARG A 48 9.12 -31.24 -49.70
CA ARG A 48 8.16 -31.02 -48.62
C ARG A 48 7.88 -29.52 -48.39
N PRO A 49 8.89 -28.62 -48.33
CA PRO A 49 8.65 -27.19 -48.20
C PRO A 49 7.93 -26.59 -49.42
N LEU A 50 8.26 -27.05 -50.62
CA LEU A 50 7.63 -26.57 -51.86
C LEU A 50 6.15 -26.92 -51.90
N LEU A 51 5.80 -28.19 -51.65
CA LEU A 51 4.40 -28.64 -51.60
C LEU A 51 3.61 -27.91 -50.49
N ALA A 52 4.22 -27.72 -49.32
CA ALA A 52 3.59 -26.99 -48.22
C ALA A 52 3.31 -25.52 -48.57
N ASN A 53 4.30 -24.82 -49.13
CA ASN A 53 4.20 -23.39 -49.37
C ASN A 53 3.41 -23.02 -50.63
N ARG A 54 3.43 -23.87 -51.66
CA ARG A 54 2.83 -23.57 -52.97
C ARG A 54 1.50 -24.26 -53.22
N CYS A 55 1.25 -25.41 -52.61
CA CYS A 55 0.15 -26.29 -53.00
C CYS A 55 -0.87 -26.54 -51.88
N GLN A 56 -0.43 -26.70 -50.62
CA GLN A 56 -1.31 -27.13 -49.53
C GLN A 56 -2.39 -26.12 -49.10
N ASN A 57 -2.24 -24.84 -49.46
CA ASN A 57 -3.28 -23.84 -49.19
C ASN A 57 -4.62 -24.17 -49.89
N CYS A 58 -4.56 -24.80 -51.07
CA CYS A 58 -5.74 -25.18 -51.87
C CYS A 58 -5.93 -26.71 -52.00
N HIS A 59 -4.85 -27.49 -51.89
CA HIS A 59 -4.84 -28.95 -52.00
C HIS A 59 -4.27 -29.61 -50.73
N GLY A 60 -4.71 -29.14 -49.57
CA GLY A 60 -4.29 -29.61 -48.25
C GLY A 60 -5.38 -30.39 -47.50
N PRO A 61 -5.19 -30.67 -46.20
CA PRO A 61 -6.17 -31.41 -45.40
C PRO A 61 -7.49 -30.63 -45.24
N ASN A 62 -7.40 -29.30 -45.12
CA ASN A 62 -8.51 -28.38 -44.81
C ASN A 62 -9.27 -27.88 -46.05
N LYS A 63 -8.59 -27.80 -47.21
CA LYS A 63 -9.16 -27.36 -48.49
C LYS A 63 -8.69 -28.30 -49.58
N ARG A 64 -9.64 -28.80 -50.39
CA ARG A 64 -9.41 -29.87 -51.39
C ARG A 64 -10.06 -29.50 -52.70
N GLU A 65 -9.48 -28.51 -53.37
CA GLU A 65 -9.94 -28.15 -54.69
C GLU A 65 -9.74 -29.35 -55.65
N SER A 66 -10.77 -29.62 -56.46
CA SER A 66 -10.82 -30.74 -57.41
C SER A 66 -10.63 -32.13 -56.76
N GLY A 67 -11.05 -32.28 -55.50
CA GLY A 67 -10.90 -33.52 -54.73
C GLY A 67 -9.45 -33.90 -54.42
N PHE A 68 -8.47 -33.05 -54.75
CA PHE A 68 -7.05 -33.37 -54.77
C PHE A 68 -6.32 -32.93 -53.50
N ARG A 69 -5.33 -33.74 -53.09
CA ARG A 69 -4.45 -33.49 -51.95
C ARG A 69 -2.99 -33.78 -52.28
N VAL A 70 -2.09 -32.93 -51.79
CA VAL A 70 -0.63 -33.07 -51.99
C VAL A 70 0.16 -33.46 -50.73
N ASP A 71 -0.50 -33.59 -49.58
CA ASP A 71 0.15 -33.75 -48.28
C ASP A 71 0.46 -35.21 -47.91
N THR A 72 0.11 -36.17 -48.76
CA THR A 72 0.52 -37.58 -48.66
C THR A 72 0.88 -38.16 -50.02
N ARG A 73 1.84 -39.09 -50.06
CA ARG A 73 2.21 -39.81 -51.30
C ARG A 73 1.02 -40.55 -51.90
N GLY A 74 0.20 -41.21 -51.07
CA GLY A 74 -0.99 -41.94 -51.52
C GLY A 74 -2.01 -41.03 -52.22
N ALA A 75 -2.20 -39.80 -51.74
CA ALA A 75 -3.10 -38.84 -52.39
C ALA A 75 -2.56 -38.32 -53.72
N LEU A 76 -1.24 -38.15 -53.84
CA LEU A 76 -0.59 -37.77 -55.09
C LEU A 76 -0.71 -38.89 -56.15
N LEU A 77 -0.59 -40.15 -55.72
CA LEU A 77 -0.74 -41.33 -56.59
C LEU A 77 -2.20 -41.59 -56.99
N SER A 78 -3.14 -41.40 -56.06
CA SER A 78 -4.57 -41.58 -56.35
C SER A 78 -5.13 -40.42 -57.18
N GLY A 79 -4.60 -39.21 -56.97
CA GLY A 79 -5.04 -38.01 -57.65
C GLY A 79 -6.38 -37.47 -57.15
N GLY A 80 -6.93 -36.52 -57.92
CA GLY A 80 -8.25 -35.91 -57.66
C GLY A 80 -9.27 -36.30 -58.72
N ASP A 81 -10.24 -35.41 -58.97
CA ASP A 81 -11.31 -35.61 -59.95
C ASP A 81 -10.79 -35.82 -61.39
N SER A 82 -9.54 -35.41 -61.66
CA SER A 82 -8.85 -35.56 -62.95
C SER A 82 -7.89 -36.76 -63.02
N GLY A 83 -7.93 -37.67 -62.03
CA GLY A 83 -7.04 -38.84 -61.98
C GLY A 83 -5.68 -38.57 -61.33
N PRO A 84 -4.75 -39.55 -61.39
CA PRO A 84 -3.44 -39.51 -60.71
C PRO A 84 -2.65 -38.24 -60.98
N ALA A 85 -2.16 -37.58 -59.92
CA ALA A 85 -1.38 -36.36 -60.07
C ALA A 85 0.08 -36.64 -60.43
N ILE A 86 0.64 -37.75 -59.95
CA ILE A 86 2.00 -38.17 -60.30
C ILE A 86 2.03 -39.63 -60.73
N VAL A 87 2.88 -39.92 -61.70
CA VAL A 87 3.24 -41.27 -62.11
C VAL A 87 4.73 -41.46 -61.78
N PRO A 88 5.08 -42.24 -60.74
CA PRO A 88 6.47 -42.44 -60.31
C PRO A 88 7.38 -42.86 -61.46
N GLY A 89 8.52 -42.17 -61.60
CA GLY A 89 9.50 -42.42 -62.66
C GLY A 89 9.13 -41.83 -64.02
N LYS A 90 7.93 -41.27 -64.17
CA LYS A 90 7.41 -40.78 -65.46
C LYS A 90 6.93 -39.33 -65.40
N PRO A 91 7.86 -38.35 -65.45
CA PRO A 91 7.51 -36.94 -65.42
C PRO A 91 6.52 -36.51 -66.52
N ALA A 92 6.70 -37.01 -67.75
CA ALA A 92 5.86 -36.64 -68.89
C ALA A 92 4.41 -37.17 -68.80
N GLU A 93 4.16 -38.22 -68.00
CA GLU A 93 2.82 -38.78 -67.76
C GLU A 93 2.18 -38.24 -66.47
N SER A 94 2.85 -37.31 -65.77
CA SER A 94 2.40 -36.80 -64.48
C SER A 94 1.63 -35.49 -64.62
N LEU A 95 0.31 -35.54 -64.38
CA LEU A 95 -0.60 -34.40 -64.49
C LEU A 95 -0.13 -33.19 -63.65
N LEU A 96 0.45 -33.41 -62.47
CA LEU A 96 1.02 -32.36 -61.62
C LEU A 96 2.05 -31.53 -62.39
N LEU A 97 2.93 -32.17 -63.16
CA LEU A 97 3.97 -31.47 -63.92
C LEU A 97 3.37 -30.76 -65.13
N GLU A 98 2.34 -31.32 -65.75
CA GLU A 98 1.62 -30.68 -66.85
C GLU A 98 0.94 -29.36 -66.40
N VAL A 99 0.22 -29.39 -65.28
CA VAL A 99 -0.54 -28.23 -64.78
C VAL A 99 0.36 -27.14 -64.18
N VAL A 100 1.52 -27.48 -63.61
CA VAL A 100 2.49 -26.48 -63.11
C VAL A 100 3.37 -25.89 -64.22
N ASN A 101 3.54 -26.61 -65.33
CA ASN A 101 4.15 -26.07 -66.53
C ASN A 101 3.17 -25.27 -67.40
N TYR A 102 1.90 -25.17 -67.01
CA TYR A 102 0.83 -24.50 -67.77
C TYR A 102 0.65 -25.09 -69.18
N LEU A 103 0.86 -26.41 -69.33
CA LEU A 103 0.76 -27.11 -70.60
C LEU A 103 -0.65 -27.61 -70.92
N SER A 104 -1.58 -27.51 -69.97
CA SER A 104 -3.00 -27.83 -70.13
C SER A 104 -3.90 -26.63 -69.87
N ASP A 105 -5.19 -26.78 -70.14
CA ASP A 105 -6.21 -25.77 -69.84
C ASP A 105 -6.36 -25.52 -68.33
N ILE A 106 -5.91 -26.46 -67.50
CA ILE A 106 -5.90 -26.34 -66.04
C ILE A 106 -4.51 -25.86 -65.60
N LYS A 107 -4.43 -24.61 -65.14
CA LYS A 107 -3.17 -23.97 -64.73
C LYS A 107 -3.08 -23.87 -63.21
N MET A 108 -1.99 -24.38 -62.63
CA MET A 108 -1.78 -24.38 -61.18
C MET A 108 -0.35 -23.94 -60.82
N PRO A 109 -0.13 -23.06 -59.83
CA PRO A 109 -1.13 -22.21 -59.19
C PRO A 109 -1.80 -21.25 -60.19
N PRO A 110 -3.07 -20.86 -60.03
CA PRO A 110 -3.80 -20.05 -61.02
C PRO A 110 -3.28 -18.61 -61.12
N ASP A 111 -2.79 -18.05 -60.01
CA ASP A 111 -2.38 -16.64 -59.95
C ASP A 111 -0.98 -16.41 -60.53
N LYS A 112 -0.09 -17.40 -60.41
CA LYS A 112 1.30 -17.30 -60.86
C LYS A 112 1.94 -18.67 -61.00
N GLN A 113 2.61 -18.87 -62.13
CA GLN A 113 3.39 -20.08 -62.40
C GLN A 113 4.56 -20.21 -61.42
N LEU A 114 4.91 -21.44 -61.05
CA LEU A 114 6.11 -21.74 -60.28
C LEU A 114 7.38 -21.32 -61.03
N SER A 115 8.47 -21.07 -60.31
CA SER A 115 9.74 -20.76 -60.97
C SER A 115 10.27 -21.98 -61.74
N PRO A 116 11.10 -21.78 -62.79
CA PRO A 116 11.73 -22.88 -63.51
C PRO A 116 12.50 -23.84 -62.59
N GLU A 117 13.14 -23.33 -61.54
CA GLU A 117 13.87 -24.13 -60.54
C GLU A 117 12.92 -24.96 -59.66
N GLU A 118 11.79 -24.41 -59.24
CA GLU A 118 10.74 -25.11 -58.49
C GLU A 118 10.15 -26.26 -59.34
N ILE A 119 9.87 -26.00 -60.62
CA ILE A 119 9.37 -27.02 -61.56
C ILE A 119 10.42 -28.10 -61.82
N ALA A 120 11.69 -27.73 -62.03
CA ALA A 120 12.78 -28.68 -62.21
C ALA A 120 12.95 -29.58 -60.96
N THR A 121 12.81 -29.00 -59.77
CA THR A 121 12.88 -29.74 -58.50
C THR A 121 11.75 -30.77 -58.39
N LEU A 122 10.51 -30.40 -58.75
CA LEU A 122 9.38 -31.35 -58.81
C LEU A 122 9.59 -32.44 -59.88
N THR A 123 10.12 -32.06 -61.03
CA THR A 123 10.41 -32.97 -62.15
C THR A 123 11.43 -34.03 -61.75
N GLU A 124 12.54 -33.61 -61.14
CA GLU A 124 13.58 -34.50 -60.62
C GLU A 124 13.01 -35.47 -59.58
N TRP A 125 12.19 -34.98 -58.66
CA TRP A 125 11.56 -35.82 -57.64
C TRP A 125 10.63 -36.89 -58.22
N VAL A 126 9.77 -36.52 -59.19
CA VAL A 126 8.91 -37.49 -59.89
C VAL A 126 9.76 -38.51 -60.65
N GLN A 127 10.83 -38.06 -61.32
CA GLN A 127 11.76 -38.92 -62.05
C GLN A 127 12.46 -39.94 -61.13
N GLN A 128 12.76 -39.56 -59.89
CA GLN A 128 13.34 -40.44 -58.87
C GLN A 128 12.34 -41.46 -58.27
N GLY A 129 11.12 -41.56 -58.80
CA GLY A 129 10.08 -42.47 -58.29
C GLY A 129 9.20 -41.85 -57.19
N ALA A 130 9.22 -40.52 -57.07
CA ALA A 130 8.58 -39.76 -56.00
C ALA A 130 8.91 -40.32 -54.59
N PRO A 131 10.20 -40.29 -54.17
CA PRO A 131 10.61 -40.68 -52.82
C PRO A 131 9.82 -39.94 -51.75
N TRP A 132 9.31 -40.68 -50.77
CA TRP A 132 8.59 -40.14 -49.63
C TRP A 132 8.95 -40.94 -48.37
N PRO A 133 9.31 -40.30 -47.26
CA PRO A 133 9.65 -40.98 -46.02
C PRO A 133 8.52 -41.89 -45.54
N GLY A 134 8.85 -43.16 -45.30
CA GLY A 134 7.93 -44.23 -44.90
C GLY A 134 6.94 -44.69 -45.99
N ALA A 135 7.34 -44.56 -47.26
CA ALA A 135 6.70 -45.22 -48.40
C ALA A 135 6.90 -46.76 -48.44
N GLU A 136 7.84 -47.30 -47.64
CA GLU A 136 8.11 -48.75 -47.53
C GLU A 136 7.49 -49.41 -46.29
N GLY A 137 6.81 -48.65 -45.44
CA GLY A 137 6.25 -49.14 -44.20
C GLY A 137 5.57 -48.00 -43.45
N ASP A 138 4.25 -48.13 -43.36
CA ASP A 138 3.25 -47.46 -42.50
C ASP A 138 3.58 -46.14 -41.79
N SER A 139 4.24 -45.18 -42.44
CA SER A 139 4.12 -43.77 -42.02
C SER A 139 2.83 -43.15 -42.57
N GLN A 140 1.70 -43.82 -42.32
CA GLN A 140 0.43 -43.15 -42.45
C GLN A 140 0.39 -42.05 -41.40
N ILE A 141 0.18 -40.80 -41.84
CA ILE A 141 -0.42 -39.80 -40.96
C ILE A 141 -1.55 -40.51 -40.24
N ARG A 142 -1.52 -40.60 -38.90
CA ARG A 142 -2.60 -41.22 -38.12
C ARG A 142 -3.89 -40.51 -38.50
N GLN A 143 -4.65 -41.08 -39.44
CA GLN A 143 -5.88 -40.46 -39.92
C GLN A 143 -6.89 -40.54 -38.79
N ASP A 144 -7.49 -39.40 -38.46
CA ASP A 144 -8.54 -39.24 -37.45
C ASP A 144 -9.88 -39.90 -37.84
N ARG A 145 -9.84 -41.00 -38.62
CA ARG A 145 -11.00 -41.67 -39.21
C ARG A 145 -11.24 -43.08 -38.66
N GLY A 146 -10.57 -43.46 -37.57
CA GLY A 146 -10.76 -44.74 -36.87
C GLY A 146 -10.45 -44.65 -35.37
N ARG A 147 -10.76 -45.72 -34.61
CA ARG A 147 -10.47 -45.83 -33.18
C ARG A 147 -8.95 -45.80 -32.98
N PHE A 148 -8.41 -44.70 -32.46
CA PHE A 148 -6.99 -44.59 -32.15
C PHE A 148 -6.51 -45.78 -31.30
N SER A 149 -5.42 -46.40 -31.71
CA SER A 149 -4.76 -47.47 -30.95
C SER A 149 -3.25 -47.27 -30.98
N ILE A 150 -2.61 -47.60 -29.86
CA ILE A 150 -1.14 -47.73 -29.77
C ILE A 150 -0.80 -49.15 -30.21
N SER A 151 -0.16 -49.28 -31.36
CA SER A 151 0.26 -50.55 -31.95
C SER A 151 1.51 -51.12 -31.27
N ASP A 152 1.85 -52.37 -31.56
CA ASP A 152 3.11 -52.97 -31.10
C ASP A 152 4.33 -52.29 -31.74
N ASP A 153 4.21 -51.85 -33.00
CA ASP A 153 5.26 -51.10 -33.70
C ASP A 153 5.56 -49.77 -33.00
N ASP A 154 4.51 -49.04 -32.57
CA ASP A 154 4.66 -47.81 -31.78
C ASP A 154 5.43 -48.05 -30.49
N ARG A 155 5.11 -49.14 -29.78
CA ARG A 155 5.78 -49.50 -28.55
C ARG A 155 7.23 -49.87 -28.82
N SER A 156 7.51 -50.51 -29.95
CA SER A 156 8.84 -50.96 -30.35
C SER A 156 9.77 -49.83 -30.80
N PHE A 157 9.25 -48.63 -31.03
CA PHE A 157 10.06 -47.49 -31.45
C PHE A 157 11.16 -47.18 -30.42
N TRP A 158 12.38 -46.92 -30.92
CA TRP A 158 13.61 -46.97 -30.13
C TRP A 158 13.59 -46.07 -28.89
N SER A 159 12.94 -44.90 -28.95
CA SER A 159 12.91 -43.93 -27.84
C SER A 159 11.88 -44.27 -26.76
N PHE A 160 10.95 -45.19 -27.03
CA PHE A 160 9.97 -45.66 -26.04
C PHE A 160 10.37 -46.98 -25.39
N GLN A 161 11.46 -47.58 -25.85
CA GLN A 161 12.04 -48.78 -25.27
C GLN A 161 12.94 -48.42 -24.07
N PRO A 162 12.99 -49.27 -23.02
CA PRO A 162 13.98 -49.12 -21.96
C PRO A 162 15.41 -49.13 -22.50
N LEU A 163 16.28 -48.30 -21.93
CA LEU A 163 17.71 -48.28 -22.27
C LEU A 163 18.33 -49.66 -22.00
N GLN A 164 19.03 -50.21 -22.99
CA GLN A 164 19.75 -51.47 -22.87
C GLN A 164 21.25 -51.23 -22.70
N HIS A 165 21.91 -52.11 -21.94
CA HIS A 165 23.37 -52.13 -21.86
C HIS A 165 23.94 -52.63 -23.19
N ALA A 166 24.55 -51.74 -23.98
CA ALA A 166 25.21 -52.09 -25.22
C ALA A 166 26.58 -52.73 -24.95
N VAL A 167 26.90 -53.83 -25.65
CA VAL A 167 28.24 -54.40 -25.65
C VAL A 167 29.12 -53.59 -26.60
N PRO A 168 30.26 -53.05 -26.14
CA PRO A 168 31.17 -52.31 -27.00
C PRO A 168 31.67 -53.14 -28.20
N PRO A 169 31.72 -52.57 -29.42
CA PRO A 169 32.13 -53.31 -30.61
C PRO A 169 33.64 -53.58 -30.59
N THR A 170 34.05 -54.68 -31.23
CA THR A 170 35.48 -54.96 -31.41
C THR A 170 36.08 -54.02 -32.46
N VAL A 171 37.25 -53.47 -32.15
CA VAL A 171 37.99 -52.52 -33.00
C VAL A 171 39.44 -52.98 -33.19
N ARG A 172 40.10 -52.55 -34.26
CA ARG A 172 41.48 -52.93 -34.57
C ARG A 172 42.48 -52.02 -33.83
N ARG A 173 42.26 -50.71 -33.79
CA ARG A 173 43.17 -49.72 -33.16
C ARG A 173 42.88 -49.57 -31.65
N THR A 174 43.07 -50.66 -30.91
CA THR A 174 42.80 -50.72 -29.46
C THR A 174 43.60 -49.71 -28.63
N GLU A 175 44.76 -49.27 -29.11
CA GLU A 175 45.64 -48.28 -28.48
C GLU A 175 45.03 -46.86 -28.40
N TRP A 176 44.11 -46.55 -29.31
CA TRP A 176 43.40 -45.27 -29.34
C TRP A 176 42.24 -45.24 -28.33
N VAL A 177 41.70 -46.40 -27.97
CA VAL A 177 40.55 -46.54 -27.06
C VAL A 177 40.96 -46.17 -25.63
N LYS A 178 40.28 -45.19 -25.03
CA LYS A 178 40.43 -44.78 -23.63
C LYS A 178 39.23 -45.19 -22.78
N THR A 179 38.05 -45.15 -23.36
CA THR A 179 36.79 -45.55 -22.74
C THR A 179 36.00 -46.47 -23.66
N PRO A 180 35.03 -47.25 -23.16
CA PRO A 180 34.17 -48.09 -23.99
C PRO A 180 33.42 -47.31 -25.09
N LEU A 181 33.14 -46.01 -24.89
CA LEU A 181 32.51 -45.14 -25.89
C LEU A 181 33.36 -44.97 -27.14
N ASP A 182 34.69 -44.94 -27.00
CA ASP A 182 35.60 -44.76 -28.12
C ASP A 182 35.50 -45.91 -29.13
N GLN A 183 35.14 -47.11 -28.67
CA GLN A 183 34.95 -48.27 -29.55
C GLN A 183 33.73 -48.08 -30.46
N PHE A 184 32.65 -47.50 -29.94
CA PHE A 184 31.45 -47.19 -30.73
C PHE A 184 31.71 -46.11 -31.80
N VAL A 185 32.67 -45.21 -31.58
CA VAL A 185 33.08 -44.21 -32.58
C VAL A 185 34.09 -44.80 -33.56
N LEU A 186 35.05 -45.59 -33.08
CA LEU A 186 36.15 -46.12 -33.87
C LEU A 186 35.71 -47.24 -34.81
N ALA A 187 34.76 -48.10 -34.41
CA ALA A 187 34.26 -49.18 -35.25
C ALA A 187 33.70 -48.70 -36.60
N PRO A 188 32.78 -47.71 -36.67
CA PRO A 188 32.31 -47.19 -37.96
C PRO A 188 33.39 -46.43 -38.73
N LEU A 189 34.30 -45.71 -38.06
CA LEU A 189 35.44 -45.05 -38.72
C LEU A 189 36.35 -46.07 -39.41
N GLU A 190 36.68 -47.14 -38.71
CA GLU A 190 37.49 -48.24 -39.24
C GLU A 190 36.82 -48.97 -40.40
N ALA A 191 35.51 -49.22 -40.31
CA ALA A 191 34.72 -49.83 -41.37
C ALA A 191 34.68 -48.95 -42.63
N ALA A 192 34.64 -47.62 -42.45
CA ALA A 192 34.69 -46.64 -43.52
C ALA A 192 36.12 -46.32 -44.02
N GLY A 193 37.16 -46.97 -43.45
CA GLY A 193 38.55 -46.75 -43.85
C GLY A 193 39.17 -45.43 -43.34
N PHE A 194 38.50 -44.74 -42.41
CA PHE A 194 39.01 -43.49 -41.82
C PHE A 194 39.92 -43.73 -40.61
N ALA A 195 40.76 -42.72 -40.34
CA ALA A 195 41.56 -42.64 -39.12
C ALA A 195 41.00 -41.54 -38.20
N PRO A 196 41.06 -41.72 -36.87
CA PRO A 196 40.75 -40.65 -35.94
C PRO A 196 41.63 -39.42 -36.19
N ALA A 197 41.07 -38.23 -35.96
CA ALA A 197 41.84 -36.99 -36.03
C ALA A 197 42.93 -36.95 -34.95
N ALA A 198 44.04 -36.27 -35.22
CA ALA A 198 45.07 -36.01 -34.24
C ALA A 198 44.51 -35.16 -33.07
N ALA A 199 45.04 -35.40 -31.86
CA ALA A 199 44.68 -34.60 -30.71
C ALA A 199 45.05 -33.12 -30.93
N ALA A 200 44.20 -32.21 -30.47
CA ALA A 200 44.49 -30.79 -30.50
C ALA A 200 45.68 -30.45 -29.58
N GLU A 201 46.46 -29.42 -29.94
CA GLU A 201 47.52 -28.89 -29.08
C GLU A 201 46.99 -28.49 -27.70
N LYS A 202 47.79 -28.69 -26.64
CA LYS A 202 47.40 -28.44 -25.23
C LYS A 202 46.71 -27.08 -25.06
N ARG A 203 47.27 -26.00 -25.62
CA ARG A 203 46.68 -24.65 -25.51
C ARG A 203 45.29 -24.56 -26.17
N THR A 204 45.12 -25.18 -27.34
CA THR A 204 43.83 -25.22 -28.05
C THR A 204 42.81 -26.05 -27.29
N LEU A 205 43.24 -27.20 -26.75
CA LEU A 205 42.41 -28.09 -25.96
C LEU A 205 41.92 -27.40 -24.68
N LEU A 206 42.81 -26.76 -23.93
CA LEU A 206 42.48 -26.00 -22.73
C LEU A 206 41.46 -24.89 -23.03
N ARG A 207 41.72 -24.07 -24.06
CA ARG A 207 40.79 -23.00 -24.44
C ARG A 207 39.39 -23.51 -24.75
N ARG A 208 39.28 -24.59 -25.54
CA ARG A 208 37.98 -25.19 -25.89
C ARG A 208 37.25 -25.68 -24.66
N VAL A 209 37.90 -26.52 -23.85
CA VAL A 209 37.23 -27.14 -22.71
C VAL A 209 36.86 -26.15 -21.60
N THR A 210 37.67 -25.11 -21.37
CA THR A 210 37.29 -24.05 -20.43
C THR A 210 36.07 -23.28 -20.94
N LEU A 211 36.03 -22.90 -22.22
CA LEU A 211 34.85 -22.22 -22.78
C LEU A 211 33.61 -23.11 -22.81
N ASP A 212 33.76 -24.40 -23.09
CA ASP A 212 32.64 -25.33 -23.14
C ASP A 212 32.06 -25.55 -21.73
N LEU A 213 32.91 -25.79 -20.73
CA LEU A 213 32.46 -26.12 -19.38
C LEU A 213 32.06 -24.90 -18.54
N THR A 214 32.75 -23.76 -18.67
CA THR A 214 32.50 -22.58 -17.82
C THR A 214 32.03 -21.35 -18.58
N GLY A 215 32.11 -21.35 -19.92
CA GLY A 215 31.81 -20.17 -20.74
C GLY A 215 32.87 -19.07 -20.68
N LEU A 216 33.98 -19.28 -19.94
CA LEU A 216 35.03 -18.30 -19.71
C LEU A 216 36.35 -18.74 -20.36
N PRO A 217 37.23 -17.81 -20.77
CA PRO A 217 38.57 -18.17 -21.23
C PRO A 217 39.44 -18.67 -20.05
N PRO A 218 40.45 -19.51 -20.31
CA PRO A 218 41.38 -19.95 -19.27
C PRO A 218 42.23 -18.78 -18.73
N GLN A 219 42.55 -18.81 -17.45
CA GLN A 219 43.42 -17.80 -16.83
C GLN A 219 44.89 -18.01 -17.23
N PRO A 220 45.75 -16.96 -17.26
CA PRO A 220 47.15 -17.11 -17.62
C PRO A 220 47.89 -18.20 -16.81
N GLY A 221 47.67 -18.25 -15.49
CA GLY A 221 48.27 -19.28 -14.62
C GLY A 221 47.81 -20.70 -14.94
N ASP A 222 46.57 -20.88 -15.37
CA ASP A 222 46.04 -22.19 -15.79
C ASP A 222 46.73 -22.69 -17.06
N ILE A 223 47.03 -21.76 -17.98
CA ILE A 223 47.73 -22.07 -19.23
C ILE A 223 49.15 -22.53 -18.89
N GLU A 224 49.87 -21.78 -18.06
CA GLU A 224 51.23 -22.12 -17.65
C GLU A 224 51.28 -23.49 -16.95
N GLN A 225 50.36 -23.71 -16.00
CA GLN A 225 50.29 -24.97 -15.25
C GLN A 225 49.98 -26.17 -16.16
N PHE A 226 49.00 -26.05 -17.07
CA PHE A 226 48.64 -27.15 -17.96
C PHE A 226 49.70 -27.43 -19.03
N LEU A 227 50.36 -26.39 -19.55
CA LEU A 227 51.44 -26.57 -20.51
C LEU A 227 52.64 -27.28 -19.87
N ALA A 228 52.95 -26.98 -18.61
CA ALA A 228 54.04 -27.60 -17.86
C ALA A 228 53.73 -29.00 -17.30
N ASP A 229 52.46 -29.39 -17.19
CA ASP A 229 52.08 -30.72 -16.71
C ASP A 229 52.10 -31.76 -17.85
N ASP A 230 53.13 -32.61 -17.86
CA ASP A 230 53.30 -33.73 -18.79
C ASP A 230 52.80 -35.07 -18.21
N SER A 231 52.14 -35.06 -17.06
CA SER A 231 51.58 -36.28 -16.48
C SER A 231 50.44 -36.82 -17.35
N PRO A 232 50.22 -38.15 -17.37
CA PRO A 232 49.13 -38.76 -18.15
C PRO A 232 47.73 -38.33 -17.69
N THR A 233 47.62 -37.71 -16.50
CA THR A 233 46.37 -37.21 -15.91
C THR A 233 46.23 -35.69 -16.03
N ALA A 234 47.16 -34.98 -16.68
CA ALA A 234 47.15 -33.52 -16.78
C ALA A 234 45.80 -32.98 -17.29
N TYR A 235 45.23 -33.61 -18.32
CA TYR A 235 43.94 -33.20 -18.86
C TYR A 235 42.78 -33.50 -17.91
N ALA A 236 42.76 -34.67 -17.25
CA ALA A 236 41.73 -35.01 -16.28
C ALA A 236 41.70 -34.02 -15.10
N LYS A 237 42.88 -33.60 -14.59
CA LYS A 237 42.97 -32.56 -13.55
C LYS A 237 42.35 -31.24 -13.99
N VAL A 238 42.51 -30.87 -15.26
CA VAL A 238 41.85 -29.67 -15.83
C VAL A 238 40.34 -29.86 -15.83
N ILE A 239 39.82 -31.01 -16.27
CA ILE A 239 38.39 -31.30 -16.26
C ILE A 239 37.82 -31.23 -14.84
N ASP A 240 38.42 -31.95 -13.89
CA ASP A 240 37.95 -31.99 -12.50
C ASP A 240 37.89 -30.59 -11.87
N ARG A 241 38.92 -29.78 -12.14
CA ARG A 241 38.99 -28.38 -11.69
C ARG A 241 37.88 -27.51 -12.31
N LEU A 242 37.59 -27.71 -13.60
CA LEU A 242 36.55 -26.95 -14.30
C LEU A 242 35.14 -27.37 -13.86
N LEU A 243 34.89 -28.67 -13.69
CA LEU A 243 33.63 -29.19 -13.16
C LEU A 243 33.39 -28.76 -11.70
N SER A 244 34.45 -28.65 -10.91
CA SER A 244 34.39 -28.13 -9.53
C SER A 244 34.24 -26.61 -9.45
N SER A 245 34.32 -25.89 -10.57
CA SER A 245 34.16 -24.44 -10.61
C SER A 245 32.69 -24.05 -10.46
N PRO A 246 32.34 -23.01 -9.67
CA PRO A 246 30.96 -22.53 -9.60
C PRO A 246 30.40 -22.07 -10.96
N HIS A 247 31.29 -21.67 -11.88
CA HIS A 247 30.94 -21.25 -13.24
C HIS A 247 30.42 -22.40 -14.12
N TYR A 248 30.70 -23.66 -13.76
CA TYR A 248 30.15 -24.82 -14.46
C TYR A 248 28.63 -24.83 -14.38
N GLY A 249 28.07 -24.72 -13.18
CA GLY A 249 26.63 -24.68 -12.96
C GLY A 249 25.98 -23.42 -13.54
N GLU A 250 26.67 -22.27 -13.57
CA GLU A 250 26.18 -21.07 -14.25
C GLU A 250 26.07 -21.29 -15.77
N ARG A 251 27.09 -21.90 -16.37
CA ARG A 251 27.16 -22.18 -17.81
C ARG A 251 26.10 -23.19 -18.24
N TRP A 252 26.06 -24.34 -17.59
CA TRP A 252 25.15 -25.43 -17.93
C TRP A 252 23.72 -25.19 -17.46
N GLY A 253 23.56 -24.54 -16.29
CA GLY A 253 22.26 -24.11 -15.81
C GLY A 253 21.56 -23.17 -16.78
N ARG A 254 22.29 -22.26 -17.44
CA ARG A 254 21.72 -21.39 -18.50
C ARG A 254 21.10 -22.19 -19.64
N HIS A 255 21.78 -23.23 -20.13
CA HIS A 255 21.24 -24.09 -21.20
C HIS A 255 19.95 -24.79 -20.77
N TRP A 256 19.88 -25.25 -19.52
CA TRP A 256 18.64 -25.83 -18.99
C TRP A 256 17.53 -24.78 -18.87
N LEU A 257 17.85 -23.60 -18.32
CA LEU A 257 16.89 -22.52 -18.12
C LEU A 257 16.29 -22.00 -19.42
N ASP A 258 17.05 -22.01 -20.53
CA ASP A 258 16.54 -21.72 -21.87
C ASP A 258 15.43 -22.72 -22.26
N VAL A 259 15.65 -24.02 -22.03
CA VAL A 259 14.69 -25.10 -22.36
C VAL A 259 13.51 -25.15 -21.38
N ALA A 260 13.75 -24.82 -20.10
CA ALA A 260 12.72 -24.65 -19.09
C ALA A 260 11.91 -23.35 -19.26
N ARG A 261 12.26 -22.53 -20.27
CA ARG A 261 11.58 -21.27 -20.63
C ARG A 261 11.55 -20.28 -19.46
N TYR A 262 12.65 -20.23 -18.71
CA TYR A 262 12.82 -19.34 -17.59
C TYR A 262 12.82 -17.87 -18.00
N ALA A 263 12.11 -17.04 -17.24
CA ALA A 263 12.21 -15.58 -17.28
C ALA A 263 12.03 -15.01 -15.87
N ASP A 264 12.63 -13.83 -15.61
CA ASP A 264 12.41 -13.08 -14.36
C ASP A 264 11.02 -12.39 -14.34
N THR A 265 10.22 -12.55 -15.40
CA THR A 265 8.89 -11.96 -15.59
C THR A 265 7.89 -13.01 -16.08
N ALA A 266 6.59 -12.72 -15.96
CA ALA A 266 5.53 -13.64 -16.36
C ALA A 266 5.35 -13.78 -17.89
N GLY A 267 5.93 -12.85 -18.67
CA GLY A 267 5.93 -12.84 -20.14
C GLY A 267 4.59 -12.47 -20.81
N GLU A 268 4.56 -12.51 -22.15
CA GLU A 268 3.41 -12.20 -23.02
C GLU A 268 2.95 -10.72 -23.03
N THR A 269 1.64 -10.45 -22.83
CA THR A 269 1.00 -9.14 -22.99
C THR A 269 1.20 -8.23 -21.77
N GLY A 270 1.70 -8.81 -20.69
CA GLY A 270 2.01 -8.12 -19.44
C GLY A 270 3.36 -8.60 -18.89
N ASP A 271 4.40 -7.76 -19.03
CA ASP A 271 5.75 -8.06 -18.56
C ASP A 271 5.88 -7.82 -17.04
N TYR A 272 5.10 -8.57 -16.25
CA TYR A 272 5.04 -8.40 -14.80
C TYR A 272 6.20 -9.13 -14.10
N PRO A 273 6.98 -8.46 -13.23
CA PRO A 273 8.10 -9.09 -12.53
C PRO A 273 7.68 -10.23 -11.59
N VAL A 274 8.34 -11.38 -11.70
CA VAL A 274 8.20 -12.52 -10.79
C VAL A 274 9.37 -12.47 -9.81
N ARG A 275 9.17 -11.81 -8.67
CA ARG A 275 10.26 -11.49 -7.72
C ARG A 275 11.00 -12.73 -7.21
N GLU A 276 10.32 -13.86 -7.13
CA GLU A 276 10.85 -15.11 -6.59
C GLU A 276 11.48 -16.03 -7.67
N ALA A 277 11.39 -15.70 -8.97
CA ALA A 277 11.86 -16.56 -10.06
C ALA A 277 13.33 -16.98 -9.90
N TYR A 278 14.19 -16.05 -9.44
CA TYR A 278 15.62 -16.29 -9.25
C TYR A 278 15.93 -17.45 -8.29
N LEU A 279 14.99 -17.83 -7.41
CA LEU A 279 15.16 -18.96 -6.50
C LEU A 279 15.27 -20.28 -7.28
N TYR A 280 14.48 -20.45 -8.34
CA TYR A 280 14.55 -21.61 -9.21
C TYR A 280 15.84 -21.59 -10.05
N ARG A 281 16.20 -20.45 -10.64
CA ARG A 281 17.48 -20.27 -11.35
C ARG A 281 18.66 -20.68 -10.49
N ASN A 282 18.73 -20.17 -9.26
CA ASN A 282 19.82 -20.46 -8.34
C ASN A 282 19.81 -21.94 -7.91
N TRP A 283 18.63 -22.55 -7.76
CA TRP A 283 18.52 -23.98 -7.49
C TRP A 283 19.06 -24.82 -8.66
N VAL A 284 18.75 -24.47 -9.91
CA VAL A 284 19.27 -25.15 -11.11
C VAL A 284 20.79 -25.07 -11.14
N ILE A 285 21.37 -23.88 -10.96
CA ILE A 285 22.82 -23.68 -10.91
C ILE A 285 23.45 -24.55 -9.82
N ALA A 286 22.85 -24.56 -8.63
CA ALA A 286 23.32 -25.40 -7.52
C ALA A 286 23.18 -26.90 -7.81
N ALA A 287 22.14 -27.32 -8.53
CA ALA A 287 21.92 -28.72 -8.91
C ALA A 287 23.01 -29.24 -9.86
N PHE A 288 23.44 -28.43 -10.83
CA PHE A 288 24.58 -28.76 -11.69
C PHE A 288 25.90 -28.79 -10.89
N ASN A 289 26.15 -27.79 -10.05
CA ASN A 289 27.40 -27.72 -9.27
C ASN A 289 27.56 -28.84 -8.24
N ARG A 290 26.45 -29.42 -7.74
CA ARG A 290 26.47 -30.58 -6.83
C ARG A 290 26.38 -31.93 -7.55
N ASP A 291 26.40 -31.93 -8.89
CA ASP A 291 26.22 -33.11 -9.73
C ASP A 291 24.97 -33.94 -9.35
N LEU A 292 23.82 -33.25 -9.25
CA LEU A 292 22.56 -33.91 -8.88
C LEU A 292 22.19 -34.95 -9.95
N PRO A 293 21.95 -36.22 -9.58
CA PRO A 293 21.56 -37.26 -10.53
C PRO A 293 20.34 -36.83 -11.35
N TYR A 294 20.37 -37.07 -12.66
CA TYR A 294 19.36 -36.56 -13.59
C TYR A 294 17.94 -37.03 -13.24
N ASP A 295 17.78 -38.26 -12.75
CA ASP A 295 16.49 -38.78 -12.30
C ASP A 295 15.94 -37.98 -11.10
N GLN A 296 16.80 -37.60 -10.16
CA GLN A 296 16.43 -36.75 -9.03
C GLN A 296 16.19 -35.31 -9.47
N PHE A 297 17.00 -34.77 -10.38
CA PHE A 297 16.82 -33.45 -10.96
C PHE A 297 15.44 -33.30 -11.62
N VAL A 298 15.00 -34.30 -12.38
CA VAL A 298 13.65 -34.30 -12.99
C VAL A 298 12.56 -34.47 -11.93
N ARG A 299 12.69 -35.42 -11.01
CA ARG A 299 11.66 -35.69 -9.97
C ARG A 299 11.43 -34.50 -9.04
N GLN A 300 12.51 -33.85 -8.58
CA GLN A 300 12.42 -32.69 -7.70
C GLN A 300 11.73 -31.51 -8.40
N GLN A 301 11.90 -31.35 -9.71
CA GLN A 301 11.24 -30.28 -10.46
C GLN A 301 9.74 -30.53 -10.68
N LEU A 302 9.34 -31.79 -10.85
CA LEU A 302 7.92 -32.15 -11.08
C LEU A 302 7.12 -32.32 -9.78
N ALA A 303 7.77 -32.73 -8.69
CA ALA A 303 7.08 -33.16 -7.46
C ALA A 303 7.83 -32.81 -6.17
N GLY A 304 8.74 -31.83 -6.20
CA GLY A 304 9.53 -31.43 -5.03
C GLY A 304 8.67 -31.02 -3.82
N ASP A 305 7.52 -30.39 -4.03
CA ASP A 305 6.54 -30.03 -3.00
C ASP A 305 5.86 -31.25 -2.34
N ILE A 306 5.67 -32.33 -3.11
CA ILE A 306 5.19 -33.60 -2.59
C ILE A 306 6.31 -34.32 -1.84
N MET A 307 7.52 -34.31 -2.39
CA MET A 307 8.71 -34.93 -1.80
C MET A 307 9.18 -34.24 -0.52
N SER A 308 8.89 -32.93 -0.37
CA SER A 308 9.29 -32.17 0.81
C SER A 308 8.49 -32.53 2.07
N ARG A 309 7.37 -33.26 1.93
CA ARG A 309 6.54 -33.72 3.05
C ARG A 309 7.37 -34.63 3.97
N GLY A 310 7.63 -34.15 5.19
CA GLY A 310 8.45 -34.85 6.19
C GLY A 310 9.93 -34.45 6.20
N THR A 311 10.35 -33.57 5.30
CA THR A 311 11.68 -32.92 5.33
C THR A 311 11.61 -31.61 6.12
N THR A 312 12.77 -31.09 6.54
CA THR A 312 12.88 -29.82 7.27
C THR A 312 14.12 -29.04 6.84
N GLY A 313 14.24 -27.79 7.29
CA GLY A 313 15.43 -26.97 7.06
C GLY A 313 15.72 -26.74 5.57
N GLN A 314 17.00 -26.85 5.19
CA GLN A 314 17.46 -26.55 3.83
C GLN A 314 16.87 -27.50 2.78
N GLU A 315 16.74 -28.79 3.10
CA GLU A 315 16.22 -29.80 2.17
C GLU A 315 14.78 -29.47 1.75
N TYR A 316 13.91 -29.11 2.71
CA TYR A 316 12.55 -28.66 2.43
C TYR A 316 12.57 -27.49 1.45
N GLY A 317 13.35 -26.45 1.77
CA GLY A 317 13.43 -25.25 0.96
C GLY A 317 13.95 -25.52 -0.45
N ASP A 318 14.93 -26.41 -0.62
CA ASP A 318 15.49 -26.75 -1.92
C ASP A 318 14.52 -27.57 -2.78
N LEU A 319 13.74 -28.47 -2.17
CA LEU A 319 12.67 -29.20 -2.85
C LEU A 319 11.53 -28.27 -3.29
N ILE A 320 11.14 -27.29 -2.47
CA ILE A 320 10.15 -26.28 -2.88
C ILE A 320 10.68 -25.45 -4.07
N LYS A 321 11.92 -24.95 -4.00
CA LYS A 321 12.52 -24.16 -5.09
C LYS A 321 12.63 -24.95 -6.39
N ALA A 322 12.87 -26.25 -6.33
CA ALA A 322 12.92 -27.13 -7.50
C ALA A 322 11.60 -27.10 -8.31
N THR A 323 10.45 -27.08 -7.63
CA THR A 323 9.12 -26.98 -8.28
C THR A 323 8.86 -25.65 -8.98
N GLY A 324 9.80 -24.71 -8.88
CA GLY A 324 9.88 -23.52 -9.72
C GLY A 324 9.72 -23.82 -11.20
N TYR A 325 10.20 -24.98 -11.67
CA TYR A 325 10.01 -25.46 -13.05
C TYR A 325 8.54 -25.44 -13.52
N ILE A 326 7.60 -25.87 -12.65
CA ILE A 326 6.17 -25.81 -12.95
C ILE A 326 5.61 -24.42 -12.61
N ALA A 327 6.05 -23.81 -11.51
CA ALA A 327 5.52 -22.55 -11.02
C ALA A 327 5.74 -21.36 -12.00
N ILE A 328 6.81 -21.39 -12.78
CA ILE A 328 7.13 -20.37 -13.80
C ILE A 328 6.42 -20.60 -15.15
N SER A 329 5.56 -21.62 -15.27
CA SER A 329 4.76 -21.83 -16.48
C SER A 329 4.06 -20.53 -16.89
N ARG A 330 3.97 -20.30 -18.20
CA ARG A 330 3.49 -19.04 -18.77
C ARG A 330 2.12 -18.65 -18.21
N ARG A 331 1.98 -17.37 -17.89
CA ARG A 331 0.69 -16.77 -17.49
C ARG A 331 0.14 -16.00 -18.68
N PHE A 332 -1.14 -16.23 -18.96
CA PHE A 332 -1.79 -15.68 -20.14
C PHE A 332 -2.67 -14.48 -19.77
N GLY A 333 -2.36 -13.33 -20.36
CA GLY A 333 -3.14 -12.10 -20.24
C GLY A 333 -3.13 -11.43 -18.87
N PHE A 334 -3.96 -10.39 -18.75
CA PHE A 334 -4.19 -9.65 -17.51
C PHE A 334 -5.05 -10.42 -16.49
N ASP A 335 -5.69 -11.51 -16.92
CA ASP A 335 -6.69 -12.28 -16.16
C ASP A 335 -6.41 -13.79 -16.19
N SER A 336 -5.24 -14.17 -15.68
CA SER A 336 -4.75 -15.55 -15.69
C SER A 336 -5.66 -16.57 -15.00
N GLU A 337 -6.57 -16.13 -14.12
CA GLU A 337 -7.56 -17.00 -13.46
C GLU A 337 -8.57 -17.55 -14.47
N ASN A 338 -9.08 -16.69 -15.36
CA ASN A 338 -10.03 -17.10 -16.39
C ASN A 338 -9.34 -17.84 -17.55
N TYR A 339 -8.04 -17.65 -17.72
CA TYR A 339 -7.22 -18.32 -18.73
C TYR A 339 -6.35 -19.45 -18.19
N HIS A 340 -6.69 -20.01 -17.02
CA HIS A 340 -5.85 -21.01 -16.34
C HIS A 340 -5.57 -22.27 -17.19
N TYR A 341 -6.52 -22.63 -18.06
CA TYR A 341 -6.35 -23.73 -19.03
C TYR A 341 -5.18 -23.52 -20.01
N LEU A 342 -4.81 -22.26 -20.30
CA LEU A 342 -3.64 -21.95 -21.12
C LEU A 342 -2.34 -22.11 -20.34
N THR A 343 -2.31 -21.79 -19.03
CA THR A 343 -1.14 -22.13 -18.19
C THR A 343 -0.95 -23.63 -18.16
N ILE A 344 -2.01 -24.43 -17.94
CA ILE A 344 -1.88 -25.90 -17.94
C ILE A 344 -1.39 -26.41 -19.30
N GLN A 345 -1.89 -25.85 -20.40
CA GLN A 345 -1.38 -26.17 -21.74
C GLN A 345 0.12 -25.88 -21.85
N ASP A 346 0.59 -24.71 -21.42
CA ASP A 346 2.01 -24.34 -21.46
C ASP A 346 2.88 -25.24 -20.56
N THR A 347 2.36 -25.67 -19.41
CA THR A 347 3.02 -26.66 -18.55
C THR A 347 3.18 -28.01 -19.26
N ILE A 348 2.12 -28.52 -19.90
CA ILE A 348 2.16 -29.78 -20.67
C ILE A 348 3.15 -29.67 -21.84
N ASP A 349 3.13 -28.55 -22.56
CA ASP A 349 4.04 -28.31 -23.68
C ASP A 349 5.50 -28.28 -23.21
N THR A 350 5.77 -27.58 -22.10
CA THR A 350 7.12 -27.45 -21.55
C THR A 350 7.62 -28.79 -21.04
N VAL A 351 6.82 -29.55 -20.29
CA VAL A 351 7.14 -30.92 -19.86
C VAL A 351 7.38 -31.85 -21.04
N GLY A 352 6.50 -31.84 -22.03
CA GLY A 352 6.62 -32.68 -23.22
C GLY A 352 7.90 -32.39 -24.00
N GLN A 353 8.19 -31.12 -24.26
CA GLN A 353 9.32 -30.73 -25.11
C GLN A 353 10.67 -30.83 -24.38
N SER A 354 10.75 -30.42 -23.11
CA SER A 354 12.02 -30.38 -22.38
C SER A 354 12.45 -31.76 -21.87
N LEU A 355 11.50 -32.59 -21.42
CA LEU A 355 11.80 -33.87 -20.76
C LEU A 355 11.66 -35.06 -21.69
N LEU A 356 10.63 -35.05 -22.54
CA LEU A 356 10.30 -36.18 -23.42
C LEU A 356 10.75 -35.96 -24.87
N GLY A 357 11.06 -34.73 -25.26
CA GLY A 357 11.31 -34.38 -26.67
C GLY A 357 10.07 -34.50 -27.56
N LEU A 358 8.86 -34.42 -26.99
CA LEU A 358 7.59 -34.63 -27.69
C LEU A 358 6.72 -33.36 -27.71
N SER A 359 6.09 -33.09 -28.86
CA SER A 359 5.15 -31.97 -29.02
C SER A 359 3.72 -32.31 -28.59
N LEU A 360 3.54 -32.60 -27.30
CA LEU A 360 2.27 -33.07 -26.74
C LEU A 360 1.07 -32.14 -27.04
N GLY A 361 1.28 -30.83 -27.21
CA GLY A 361 0.23 -29.86 -27.54
C GLY A 361 -0.61 -30.19 -28.77
N CYS A 362 -0.10 -30.94 -29.76
CA CYS A 362 -0.91 -31.39 -30.89
C CYS A 362 -2.07 -32.31 -30.45
N ALA A 363 -1.85 -33.10 -29.39
CA ALA A 363 -2.82 -34.04 -28.84
C ALA A 363 -4.03 -33.36 -28.18
N ARG A 364 -4.01 -32.03 -28.02
CA ARG A 364 -5.09 -31.26 -27.39
C ARG A 364 -6.40 -31.32 -28.16
N CYS A 365 -6.34 -31.21 -29.49
CA CYS A 365 -7.53 -31.09 -30.33
C CYS A 365 -7.83 -32.37 -31.13
N HIS A 366 -6.80 -33.15 -31.43
CA HIS A 366 -6.87 -34.40 -32.18
C HIS A 366 -5.79 -35.34 -31.66
N HIS A 367 -5.83 -36.64 -31.97
CA HIS A 367 -4.74 -37.54 -31.60
C HIS A 367 -3.41 -37.07 -32.20
N HIS A 368 -2.29 -37.23 -31.49
CA HIS A 368 -1.00 -36.72 -31.98
C HIS A 368 -0.68 -37.30 -33.37
N LYS A 369 -0.19 -36.45 -34.28
CA LYS A 369 -0.11 -36.76 -35.71
C LYS A 369 0.89 -37.89 -36.03
N TYR A 370 1.97 -37.94 -35.27
CA TYR A 370 3.10 -38.85 -35.49
C TYR A 370 3.31 -39.77 -34.29
N ASP A 371 3.50 -39.19 -33.10
CA ASP A 371 3.71 -39.94 -31.87
C ASP A 371 2.46 -40.69 -31.35
N PRO A 372 2.65 -41.81 -30.62
CA PRO A 372 1.56 -42.61 -30.04
C PRO A 372 0.93 -41.97 -28.80
N VAL A 373 0.49 -40.71 -28.93
CA VAL A 373 -0.16 -39.94 -27.86
C VAL A 373 -1.60 -39.64 -28.25
N SER A 374 -2.55 -40.13 -27.46
CA SER A 374 -3.97 -39.88 -27.68
C SER A 374 -4.45 -38.56 -27.08
N ILE A 375 -5.63 -38.10 -27.49
CA ILE A 375 -6.34 -37.01 -26.82
C ILE A 375 -6.59 -37.38 -25.34
N GLN A 376 -6.92 -38.64 -25.07
CA GLN A 376 -7.16 -39.13 -23.71
C GLN A 376 -5.89 -39.01 -22.85
N ASP A 377 -4.71 -39.31 -23.40
CA ASP A 377 -3.44 -39.16 -22.69
C ASP A 377 -3.14 -37.68 -22.39
N TYR A 378 -3.39 -36.79 -23.34
CA TYR A 378 -3.26 -35.34 -23.14
C TYR A 378 -4.17 -34.85 -22.00
N TYR A 379 -5.46 -35.22 -22.01
CA TYR A 379 -6.39 -34.80 -20.98
C TYR A 379 -6.19 -35.53 -19.64
N ALA A 380 -5.57 -36.72 -19.62
CA ALA A 380 -5.12 -37.35 -18.40
C ALA A 380 -3.99 -36.54 -17.73
N LEU A 381 -3.00 -36.08 -18.52
CA LEU A 381 -1.98 -35.15 -18.03
C LEU A 381 -2.58 -33.81 -17.60
N TYR A 382 -3.52 -33.27 -18.38
CA TYR A 382 -4.27 -32.06 -18.01
C TYR A 382 -4.94 -32.22 -16.65
N GLY A 383 -5.59 -33.35 -16.37
CA GLY A 383 -6.21 -33.63 -15.07
C GLY A 383 -5.22 -33.63 -13.91
N ILE A 384 -3.99 -34.15 -14.13
CA ILE A 384 -2.91 -34.10 -13.15
C ILE A 384 -2.54 -32.64 -12.83
N PHE A 385 -2.25 -31.84 -13.86
CA PHE A 385 -1.81 -30.46 -13.67
C PHE A 385 -2.94 -29.51 -13.24
N GLN A 386 -4.19 -29.79 -13.62
CA GLN A 386 -5.36 -29.07 -13.10
C GLN A 386 -5.53 -29.28 -11.60
N SER A 387 -5.03 -30.39 -11.06
CA SER A 387 -5.04 -30.67 -9.62
C SER A 387 -3.89 -29.97 -8.86
N THR A 388 -3.04 -29.22 -9.57
CA THR A 388 -1.94 -28.43 -8.99
C THR A 388 -2.40 -27.02 -8.65
N ARG A 389 -2.01 -26.52 -7.47
CA ARG A 389 -2.17 -25.09 -7.13
C ARG A 389 -0.96 -24.31 -7.63
N TYR A 390 -1.16 -23.47 -8.64
CA TYR A 390 -0.10 -22.63 -9.19
C TYR A 390 0.06 -21.35 -8.38
N ALA A 391 1.30 -21.00 -8.05
CA ALA A 391 1.62 -19.71 -7.45
C ALA A 391 1.27 -18.56 -8.40
N PHE A 392 0.64 -17.51 -7.87
CA PHE A 392 0.32 -16.29 -8.61
C PHE A 392 1.19 -15.13 -8.10
N PRO A 393 2.25 -14.73 -8.84
CA PRO A 393 3.14 -13.65 -8.43
C PRO A 393 2.56 -12.24 -8.64
N GLY A 394 1.45 -12.14 -9.38
CA GLY A 394 0.82 -10.87 -9.75
C GLY A 394 0.73 -10.67 -11.27
N SER A 395 -0.10 -9.69 -11.67
CA SER A 395 -0.19 -9.15 -13.03
C SER A 395 -0.43 -7.62 -12.98
N GLU A 396 -0.42 -6.95 -14.13
CA GLU A 396 -0.66 -5.51 -14.25
C GLU A 396 -1.96 -5.07 -13.58
N GLN A 397 -3.03 -5.86 -13.75
CA GLN A 397 -4.33 -5.60 -13.16
C GLN A 397 -4.47 -6.16 -11.75
N LYS A 398 -3.88 -7.34 -11.48
CA LYS A 398 -3.95 -8.04 -10.19
C LYS A 398 -2.57 -8.07 -9.55
N LYS A 399 -2.12 -6.94 -9.02
CA LYS A 399 -0.75 -6.75 -8.51
C LYS A 399 -0.43 -7.52 -7.21
N ARG A 400 -1.45 -8.06 -6.53
CA ARG A 400 -1.27 -8.76 -5.26
C ARG A 400 -0.97 -10.24 -5.53
N PRO A 401 0.20 -10.75 -5.10
CA PRO A 401 0.48 -12.17 -5.20
C PRO A 401 -0.39 -12.98 -4.24
N TYR A 402 -0.68 -14.23 -4.60
CA TYR A 402 -1.37 -15.21 -3.77
C TYR A 402 -0.95 -16.64 -4.16
N ASP A 403 -1.35 -17.62 -3.35
CA ASP A 403 -1.00 -19.05 -3.52
C ASP A 403 0.50 -19.37 -3.61
N MET A 404 1.36 -18.40 -3.25
CA MET A 404 2.80 -18.59 -3.10
C MET A 404 3.09 -19.68 -2.06
N VAL A 405 4.10 -20.50 -2.33
CA VAL A 405 4.50 -21.60 -1.44
C VAL A 405 5.73 -21.16 -0.62
N PRO A 406 5.66 -21.16 0.72
CA PRO A 406 6.80 -20.78 1.54
C PRO A 406 7.94 -21.79 1.40
N ALA A 407 9.18 -21.30 1.35
CA ALA A 407 10.39 -22.14 1.34
C ALA A 407 10.76 -22.70 2.73
N ILE A 408 9.84 -22.60 3.68
CA ILE A 408 9.93 -23.16 5.04
C ILE A 408 8.68 -24.03 5.30
N PRO A 409 8.75 -25.02 6.20
CA PRO A 409 7.61 -25.88 6.51
C PRO A 409 6.36 -25.09 6.90
N GLU A 410 5.20 -25.61 6.54
CA GLU A 410 3.90 -24.96 6.75
C GLU A 410 3.67 -24.51 8.20
N ALA A 411 4.04 -25.33 9.19
CA ALA A 411 3.91 -24.97 10.61
C ALA A 411 4.73 -23.72 10.97
N GLU A 412 5.98 -23.64 10.50
CA GLU A 412 6.84 -22.47 10.73
C GLU A 412 6.32 -21.23 9.98
N ALA A 413 5.79 -21.43 8.77
CA ALA A 413 5.17 -20.35 7.99
C ALA A 413 3.92 -19.79 8.70
N GLN A 414 3.07 -20.66 9.26
CA GLN A 414 1.89 -20.26 10.02
C GLN A 414 2.25 -19.51 11.30
N ASP A 415 3.27 -19.97 12.04
CA ASP A 415 3.75 -19.28 13.24
C ASP A 415 4.26 -17.87 12.89
N LYS A 416 5.10 -17.75 11.86
CA LYS A 416 5.58 -16.44 11.38
C LYS A 416 4.45 -15.54 10.89
N LYS A 417 3.46 -16.11 10.19
CA LYS A 417 2.29 -15.37 9.73
C LYS A 417 1.46 -14.87 10.92
N ALA A 418 1.22 -15.69 11.93
CA ALA A 418 0.49 -15.29 13.12
C ALA A 418 1.20 -14.14 13.87
N MET A 419 2.54 -14.21 13.97
CA MET A 419 3.34 -13.11 14.52
C MET A 419 3.21 -11.82 13.70
N TYR A 420 3.28 -11.93 12.38
CA TYR A 420 3.12 -10.79 11.48
C TYR A 420 1.71 -10.18 11.56
N ASP A 421 0.67 -11.01 11.53
CA ASP A 421 -0.72 -10.58 11.62
C ASP A 421 -1.00 -9.88 12.96
N ALA A 422 -0.43 -10.38 14.06
CA ALA A 422 -0.51 -9.73 15.37
C ALA A 422 0.18 -8.35 15.37
N GLU A 423 1.36 -8.24 14.75
CA GLU A 423 2.07 -6.96 14.63
C GLU A 423 1.34 -5.97 13.72
N LEU A 424 0.77 -6.45 12.62
CA LEU A 424 -0.05 -5.65 11.72
C LEU A 424 -1.28 -5.11 12.44
N ALA A 425 -2.01 -5.96 13.17
CA ALA A 425 -3.17 -5.55 13.96
C ALA A 425 -2.81 -4.52 15.04
N ARG A 426 -1.65 -4.68 15.71
CA ARG A 426 -1.11 -3.68 16.64
C ARG A 426 -0.85 -2.35 15.94
N SER A 427 -0.18 -2.39 14.79
CA SER A 427 0.17 -1.21 14.01
C SER A 427 -1.07 -0.46 13.51
N GLU A 428 -2.06 -1.18 12.98
CA GLU A 428 -3.35 -0.63 12.54
C GLU A 428 -4.10 0.03 13.69
N GLN A 429 -4.11 -0.59 14.87
CA GLN A 429 -4.72 -0.01 16.08
C GLN A 429 -4.01 1.29 16.48
N VAL A 430 -2.67 1.32 16.49
CA VAL A 430 -1.89 2.54 16.76
C VAL A 430 -2.19 3.64 15.74
N VAL A 431 -2.25 3.32 14.45
CA VAL A 431 -2.60 4.28 13.40
C VAL A 431 -4.02 4.85 13.63
N LYS A 432 -4.98 4.01 13.98
CA LYS A 432 -6.35 4.43 14.29
C LYS A 432 -6.41 5.37 15.50
N GLU A 433 -5.66 5.06 16.56
CA GLU A 433 -5.55 5.90 17.75
C GLU A 433 -4.89 7.24 17.47
N LEU A 434 -3.80 7.24 16.69
CA LEU A 434 -3.11 8.46 16.26
C LEU A 434 -4.01 9.33 15.38
N ALA A 435 -4.77 8.74 14.45
CA ALA A 435 -5.73 9.46 13.62
C ALA A 435 -6.86 10.09 14.46
N ALA A 436 -7.41 9.35 15.44
CA ALA A 436 -8.43 9.88 16.35
C ALA A 436 -7.87 11.01 17.25
N ARG A 437 -6.63 10.86 17.72
CA ARG A 437 -5.92 11.89 18.49
C ARG A 437 -5.65 13.12 17.64
N GLN A 438 -5.18 12.96 16.40
CA GLN A 438 -4.98 14.05 15.45
C GLN A 438 -6.29 14.79 15.18
N ALA A 439 -7.40 14.09 14.92
CA ALA A 439 -8.71 14.71 14.71
C ALA A 439 -9.17 15.50 15.95
N THR A 440 -8.92 14.96 17.15
CA THR A 440 -9.23 15.63 18.42
C THR A 440 -8.37 16.88 18.62
N LEU A 441 -7.07 16.77 18.36
CA LEU A 441 -6.12 17.90 18.44
C LEU A 441 -6.43 18.96 17.40
N GLN A 442 -6.80 18.58 16.17
CA GLN A 442 -7.24 19.51 15.13
C GLN A 442 -8.52 20.22 15.56
N SER A 443 -9.52 19.50 16.09
CA SER A 443 -10.73 20.12 16.62
C SER A 443 -10.45 21.07 17.79
N ARG A 444 -9.46 20.76 18.63
CA ARG A 444 -9.01 21.65 19.72
C ARG A 444 -8.26 22.86 19.15
N LEU A 445 -7.39 22.67 18.17
CA LEU A 445 -6.70 23.75 17.47
C LEU A 445 -7.71 24.68 16.78
N ASP A 446 -8.73 24.15 16.10
CA ASP A 446 -9.81 24.92 15.47
C ASP A 446 -10.69 25.69 16.50
N LYS A 447 -10.66 25.26 17.76
CA LYS A 447 -11.33 25.91 18.90
C LYS A 447 -10.45 26.94 19.60
N ILE A 448 -9.12 26.74 19.59
CA ILE A 448 -8.13 27.60 20.24
C ILE A 448 -7.65 28.71 19.29
N SER A 449 -7.51 28.43 17.98
CA SER A 449 -6.89 29.31 16.99
C SER A 449 -7.86 30.19 16.21
N ARG A 450 -9.04 30.52 16.75
CA ARG A 450 -9.85 31.57 16.11
C ARG A 450 -9.38 32.94 16.59
N GLY A 451 -8.23 33.36 16.08
CA GLY A 451 -8.05 34.75 15.70
C GLY A 451 -9.22 35.17 14.79
N ASP A 452 -9.74 36.37 15.01
CA ASP A 452 -10.74 37.11 14.20
C ASP A 452 -11.98 36.37 13.66
N GLY A 453 -12.32 35.21 14.22
CA GLY A 453 -13.43 34.36 13.76
C GLY A 453 -13.00 33.24 12.82
N GLY A 454 -11.73 33.23 12.39
CA GLY A 454 -11.09 32.25 11.51
C GLY A 454 -10.87 32.76 10.09
N PHE A 455 -10.78 34.08 9.89
CA PHE A 455 -10.53 34.70 8.58
C PHE A 455 -9.10 34.42 8.11
N GLU A 456 -8.13 34.35 9.01
CA GLU A 456 -6.73 34.06 8.68
C GLU A 456 -6.47 32.72 7.98
N PHE A 457 -7.40 31.77 8.08
CA PHE A 457 -7.29 30.45 7.45
C PHE A 457 -8.01 30.35 6.11
N GLN A 458 -8.58 31.44 5.62
CA GLN A 458 -9.32 31.46 4.36
C GLN A 458 -8.43 31.80 3.15
N ALA A 459 -8.78 31.29 1.97
CA ALA A 459 -8.05 31.60 0.75
C ALA A 459 -8.36 33.03 0.26
N LEU A 460 -7.32 33.84 0.04
CA LEU A 460 -7.46 35.20 -0.49
C LEU A 460 -8.10 35.19 -1.88
N GLY A 461 -9.00 36.15 -2.12
CA GLY A 461 -9.73 36.30 -3.39
C GLY A 461 -10.87 35.30 -3.60
N ALA A 462 -10.99 34.29 -2.74
CA ALA A 462 -12.06 33.29 -2.81
C ALA A 462 -13.21 33.61 -1.84
N ALA A 463 -14.35 32.96 -2.04
CA ALA A 463 -15.43 32.96 -1.07
C ALA A 463 -15.03 32.22 0.22
N PRO A 464 -15.49 32.66 1.40
CA PRO A 464 -15.17 31.98 2.66
C PRO A 464 -15.75 30.55 2.65
N ALA A 465 -14.93 29.59 3.09
CA ALA A 465 -15.25 28.17 3.15
C ALA A 465 -15.68 27.75 4.58
N ASN A 466 -16.04 26.47 4.76
CA ASN A 466 -16.36 25.88 6.06
C ASN A 466 -15.32 26.34 7.11
N PRO A 467 -15.71 26.96 8.24
CA PRO A 467 -17.01 26.95 8.92
C PRO A 467 -18.02 28.04 8.54
N TRP A 468 -17.75 28.82 7.50
CA TRP A 468 -18.60 29.92 7.08
C TRP A 468 -19.68 29.48 6.08
N THR A 469 -20.92 29.88 6.34
CA THR A 469 -22.00 29.89 5.36
C THR A 469 -21.98 31.20 4.60
N ARG A 470 -22.20 31.18 3.29
CA ARG A 470 -22.06 32.34 2.41
C ARG A 470 -22.94 32.25 1.16
N HIS A 471 -23.31 33.41 0.62
CA HIS A 471 -23.90 33.57 -0.71
C HIS A 471 -22.89 34.15 -1.73
N ASP A 472 -23.23 34.07 -3.01
CA ASP A 472 -22.37 34.48 -4.11
C ASP A 472 -21.99 35.96 -4.04
N GLY A 473 -20.71 36.27 -4.25
CA GLY A 473 -20.16 37.64 -4.23
C GLY A 473 -19.39 38.02 -2.97
N VAL A 474 -19.51 37.27 -1.87
CA VAL A 474 -18.68 37.48 -0.67
C VAL A 474 -17.28 36.94 -0.92
N ARG A 475 -16.24 37.73 -0.60
CA ARG A 475 -14.84 37.33 -0.79
C ARG A 475 -13.98 37.62 0.44
N VAL A 476 -12.92 36.83 0.60
CA VAL A 476 -11.87 37.06 1.58
C VAL A 476 -10.82 37.96 0.94
N THR A 477 -10.39 39.01 1.61
CA THR A 477 -9.42 39.97 1.06
C THR A 477 -8.47 40.50 2.13
N ALA A 478 -7.23 40.80 1.73
CA ALA A 478 -6.24 41.43 2.59
C ALA A 478 -6.55 42.93 2.85
N ALA A 479 -7.38 43.56 2.01
CA ALA A 479 -7.80 44.95 2.20
C ALA A 479 -8.74 45.11 3.41
N ALA A 480 -9.48 44.05 3.76
CA ALA A 480 -10.48 44.03 4.83
C ALA A 480 -9.88 43.78 6.21
N GLN A 481 -8.67 44.31 6.47
CA GLN A 481 -8.03 44.20 7.78
C GLN A 481 -8.34 45.41 8.67
N SER A 482 -8.87 45.15 9.86
CA SER A 482 -9.05 46.15 10.91
C SER A 482 -7.69 46.55 11.50
N PRO A 483 -7.48 47.86 11.80
CA PRO A 483 -6.29 48.32 12.49
C PRO A 483 -6.32 48.01 14.00
N TYR A 484 -7.46 47.57 14.54
CA TYR A 484 -7.63 47.37 15.98
C TYR A 484 -7.06 46.02 16.44
N GLN A 485 -6.35 46.04 17.57
CA GLN A 485 -5.61 44.87 18.10
C GLN A 485 -5.95 44.52 19.55
N HIS A 486 -7.06 45.05 20.07
CA HIS A 486 -7.53 44.87 21.44
C HIS A 486 -8.19 43.50 21.68
N VAL A 487 -8.74 42.87 20.64
CA VAL A 487 -9.34 41.52 20.75
C VAL A 487 -8.44 40.44 20.17
N TYR A 488 -7.79 40.73 19.05
CA TYR A 488 -6.86 39.83 18.37
C TYR A 488 -5.62 40.58 17.89
N GLY A 489 -4.47 39.91 17.77
CA GLY A 489 -3.28 40.51 17.18
C GLY A 489 -3.44 40.80 15.68
N LYS A 490 -2.47 41.50 15.10
CA LYS A 490 -2.48 41.86 13.67
C LYS A 490 -2.68 40.63 12.75
N GLY A 491 -3.78 40.63 11.99
CA GLY A 491 -4.08 39.65 10.95
C GLY A 491 -3.62 40.09 9.55
N THR A 492 -4.03 39.31 8.54
CA THR A 492 -3.77 39.52 7.12
C THR A 492 -5.00 39.35 6.22
N ARG A 493 -6.16 38.95 6.77
CA ARG A 493 -7.38 38.64 6.00
C ARG A 493 -8.64 39.13 6.72
N GLY A 494 -9.58 39.66 5.95
CA GLY A 494 -10.96 39.85 6.41
C GLY A 494 -11.99 39.55 5.33
N ILE A 495 -13.25 39.81 5.63
CA ILE A 495 -14.38 39.55 4.73
C ILE A 495 -14.86 40.83 4.08
N HIS A 496 -15.07 40.76 2.77
CA HIS A 496 -15.64 41.83 1.97
C HIS A 496 -17.00 41.43 1.41
N LEU A 497 -18.01 42.26 1.68
CA LEU A 497 -19.36 42.20 1.13
C LEU A 497 -19.53 43.33 0.11
N PRO A 498 -19.96 43.04 -1.12
CA PRO A 498 -20.08 44.05 -2.19
C PRO A 498 -21.25 45.01 -1.96
N ALA A 499 -21.28 46.11 -2.72
CA ALA A 499 -22.41 47.02 -2.77
C ALA A 499 -23.53 46.48 -3.66
N GLY A 500 -24.77 46.90 -3.43
CA GLY A 500 -25.92 46.61 -4.32
C GLY A 500 -27.15 46.04 -3.62
N GLY A 501 -28.11 45.56 -4.43
CA GLY A 501 -29.42 45.07 -3.96
C GLY A 501 -29.57 43.54 -3.87
N HIS A 502 -28.54 42.78 -4.26
CA HIS A 502 -28.56 41.32 -4.15
C HIS A 502 -28.42 40.83 -2.70
N ASN A 503 -28.86 39.61 -2.43
CA ASN A 503 -28.73 38.99 -1.10
C ASN A 503 -27.30 38.47 -0.87
N PHE A 504 -26.42 39.34 -0.40
CA PHE A 504 -25.10 38.98 0.12
C PHE A 504 -25.21 38.68 1.61
N ASN A 505 -24.63 37.55 2.03
CA ASN A 505 -24.50 37.21 3.43
C ASN A 505 -23.31 36.31 3.71
N PHE A 506 -22.82 36.42 4.95
CA PHE A 506 -21.90 35.46 5.54
C PHE A 506 -22.30 35.18 6.99
N GLY A 507 -22.02 34.00 7.48
CA GLY A 507 -22.36 33.62 8.85
C GLY A 507 -21.66 32.36 9.30
N LYS A 508 -21.77 32.06 10.59
CA LYS A 508 -21.21 30.85 11.19
C LYS A 508 -22.11 30.37 12.33
N ALA A 509 -21.95 29.10 12.68
CA ALA A 509 -22.53 28.59 13.91
C ALA A 509 -21.86 29.22 15.13
N VAL A 510 -22.67 29.57 16.14
CA VAL A 510 -22.22 29.92 17.48
C VAL A 510 -22.06 28.62 18.25
N ILE A 511 -20.82 28.26 18.55
CA ILE A 511 -20.47 27.01 19.21
C ILE A 511 -19.74 27.31 20.54
N PRO A 512 -20.17 26.72 21.67
CA PRO A 512 -21.39 25.92 21.82
C PRO A 512 -22.66 26.78 21.68
N VAL A 513 -23.78 26.12 21.35
CA VAL A 513 -25.12 26.72 21.32
C VAL A 513 -25.42 27.37 22.67
N ARG A 514 -25.93 28.60 22.67
CA ARG A 514 -26.24 29.36 23.88
C ARG A 514 -27.74 29.32 24.15
N LYS A 515 -28.12 28.94 25.36
CA LYS A 515 -29.49 28.93 25.84
C LYS A 515 -29.61 29.87 27.04
N ASP A 516 -30.71 30.61 27.12
CA ASP A 516 -31.02 31.50 28.26
C ASP A 516 -31.01 30.77 29.62
N SER A 517 -31.40 29.50 29.65
CA SER A 517 -31.34 28.63 30.83
C SER A 517 -29.93 28.27 31.30
N GLN A 518 -28.89 28.44 30.48
CA GLN A 518 -27.52 27.95 30.74
C GLN A 518 -26.45 29.03 30.66
N THR A 519 -26.75 30.15 30.01
CA THR A 519 -25.79 31.24 29.77
C THR A 519 -26.44 32.54 30.23
N ALA A 520 -25.96 33.12 31.31
CA ALA A 520 -26.49 34.39 31.81
C ALA A 520 -26.14 35.55 30.87
N ARG A 521 -24.87 35.61 30.44
CA ARG A 521 -24.35 36.68 29.58
C ARG A 521 -23.56 36.14 28.39
N LEU A 522 -23.70 36.80 27.25
CA LEU A 522 -22.96 36.54 26.02
C LEU A 522 -22.35 37.85 25.53
N TYR A 523 -21.07 37.81 25.16
CA TYR A 523 -20.33 38.96 24.65
C TYR A 523 -20.04 38.75 23.17
N PHE A 524 -20.25 39.79 22.38
CA PHE A 524 -20.05 39.81 20.93
C PHE A 524 -19.14 40.98 20.55
N ASN A 525 -18.16 40.74 19.68
CA ASN A 525 -17.27 41.74 19.10
C ASN A 525 -17.21 41.55 17.58
N ILE A 526 -17.26 42.65 16.83
CA ILE A 526 -16.89 42.66 15.42
C ILE A 526 -16.38 44.04 15.03
N ASP A 527 -15.37 44.08 14.17
CA ASP A 527 -14.92 45.30 13.52
C ASP A 527 -15.53 45.38 12.13
N PHE A 528 -16.00 46.56 11.73
CA PHE A 528 -16.49 46.77 10.38
C PHE A 528 -16.22 48.18 9.86
N ARG A 529 -16.27 48.33 8.53
CA ARG A 529 -16.29 49.63 7.85
C ARG A 529 -17.15 49.62 6.59
N ASN A 530 -17.66 50.80 6.23
CA ASN A 530 -18.25 51.04 4.90
C ASN A 530 -17.11 51.38 3.93
N THR A 531 -17.02 50.73 2.77
CA THR A 531 -16.00 51.05 1.77
C THR A 531 -16.52 52.01 0.71
N VAL A 532 -15.62 52.68 -0.01
CA VAL A 532 -15.99 53.59 -1.11
C VAL A 532 -16.41 52.84 -2.39
N GLU A 533 -16.33 51.50 -2.40
CA GLU A 533 -16.73 50.67 -3.53
C GLU A 533 -18.25 50.78 -3.75
N GLY A 534 -18.64 51.02 -5.00
CA GLY A 534 -20.06 51.13 -5.36
C GLY A 534 -20.77 52.33 -4.72
N LYS A 535 -20.04 53.36 -4.27
CA LYS A 535 -20.60 54.61 -3.72
C LYS A 535 -21.57 55.32 -4.69
N GLU A 536 -21.39 55.08 -6.00
CA GLU A 536 -22.23 55.53 -7.12
C GLU A 536 -23.63 54.86 -7.15
N ASN A 537 -23.77 53.67 -6.53
CA ASN A 537 -25.03 52.89 -6.51
C ASN A 537 -25.92 53.38 -5.36
N GLU A 538 -26.55 54.54 -5.54
CA GLU A 538 -27.34 55.25 -4.53
C GLU A 538 -28.52 54.41 -3.97
N GLY A 539 -28.41 54.01 -2.71
CA GLY A 539 -29.54 53.55 -1.91
C GLY A 539 -29.20 53.53 -0.41
N ASP A 540 -30.23 53.62 0.42
CA ASP A 540 -30.08 53.75 1.88
C ASP A 540 -30.10 52.40 2.60
N GLY A 541 -29.99 51.30 1.87
CA GLY A 541 -30.09 49.95 2.40
C GLY A 541 -29.00 49.63 3.43
N GLY A 542 -29.38 48.89 4.48
CA GLY A 542 -28.44 48.41 5.49
C GLY A 542 -28.08 46.93 5.36
N TYR A 543 -26.88 46.56 5.84
CA TYR A 543 -26.56 45.18 6.24
C TYR A 543 -27.05 44.94 7.66
N ARG A 544 -27.65 43.78 7.93
CA ARG A 544 -28.13 43.37 9.25
C ARG A 544 -27.11 42.48 9.94
N PHE A 545 -26.76 42.80 11.18
CA PHE A 545 -26.02 41.94 12.10
C PHE A 545 -27.04 41.19 12.95
N TYR A 546 -27.04 39.86 12.85
CA TYR A 546 -28.00 39.00 13.52
C TYR A 546 -27.31 38.04 14.49
N LEU A 547 -27.91 37.89 15.67
CA LEU A 547 -27.64 36.81 16.63
C LEU A 547 -28.97 36.16 17.01
N GLY A 548 -29.09 34.84 16.89
CA GLY A 548 -30.34 34.13 17.16
C GLY A 548 -30.29 32.66 16.77
N ARG A 549 -31.45 32.05 16.51
CA ARG A 549 -31.56 30.64 16.12
C ARG A 549 -31.78 30.46 14.62
N GLY A 550 -30.92 29.68 13.98
CA GLY A 550 -30.99 29.35 12.56
C GLY A 550 -30.98 30.58 11.64
N PRO A 551 -31.15 30.41 10.32
CA PRO A 551 -31.38 31.51 9.38
C PRO A 551 -32.85 32.02 9.37
N GLY A 552 -33.55 32.00 10.52
CA GLY A 552 -35.02 32.16 10.61
C GLY A 552 -35.52 33.33 11.48
N ASN A 553 -36.80 33.25 11.89
CA ASN A 553 -37.54 34.32 12.57
C ASN A 553 -37.27 34.47 14.09
N SER A 554 -36.30 33.76 14.66
CA SER A 554 -35.99 33.81 16.11
C SER A 554 -34.71 34.62 16.37
N ALA A 555 -34.77 35.92 16.05
CA ALA A 555 -33.65 36.84 16.28
C ALA A 555 -33.59 37.24 17.77
N ALA A 556 -32.47 37.04 18.45
CA ALA A 556 -32.26 37.68 19.75
C ALA A 556 -31.99 39.17 19.55
N VAL A 557 -31.03 39.48 18.68
CA VAL A 557 -30.52 40.82 18.41
C VAL A 557 -30.46 41.04 16.91
N GLU A 558 -30.96 42.20 16.49
CA GLU A 558 -30.79 42.74 15.15
C GLU A 558 -30.23 44.15 15.24
N MET A 559 -29.11 44.38 14.55
CA MET A 559 -28.50 45.69 14.39
C MET A 559 -28.30 45.92 12.90
N SER A 560 -28.23 47.17 12.44
CA SER A 560 -28.02 47.45 11.03
C SER A 560 -27.11 48.64 10.79
N ALA A 561 -26.21 48.48 9.82
CA ALA A 561 -25.36 49.55 9.32
C ALA A 561 -25.74 49.82 7.86
N ASN A 562 -26.16 51.05 7.59
CA ASN A 562 -26.35 51.54 6.24
C ASN A 562 -25.28 52.59 5.89
N ARG A 563 -25.43 53.28 4.77
CA ARG A 563 -24.44 54.27 4.33
C ARG A 563 -24.29 55.49 5.24
N HIS A 564 -25.29 55.77 6.08
CA HIS A 564 -25.37 56.98 6.90
C HIS A 564 -25.27 56.72 8.39
N HIS A 565 -25.82 55.60 8.88
CA HIS A 565 -26.05 55.38 10.31
C HIS A 565 -25.85 53.92 10.70
N PHE A 566 -25.41 53.74 11.95
CA PHE A 566 -25.58 52.50 12.68
C PHE A 566 -26.86 52.57 13.51
N THR A 567 -27.63 51.49 13.47
CA THR A 567 -28.94 51.37 14.11
C THR A 567 -29.06 50.06 14.89
N VAL A 568 -29.83 50.08 15.96
CA VAL A 568 -30.15 48.89 16.78
C VAL A 568 -31.66 48.70 16.81
N LYS A 569 -32.12 47.46 16.89
CA LYS A 569 -33.56 47.14 16.97
C LYS A 569 -33.97 46.90 18.43
N ASP A 570 -34.89 47.74 18.93
CA ASP A 570 -35.55 47.58 20.24
C ASP A 570 -36.94 46.98 20.02
N ARG A 571 -37.09 45.69 20.30
CA ARG A 571 -38.25 44.88 19.87
C ARG A 571 -38.47 44.99 18.36
N ASP A 572 -39.43 45.82 17.94
CA ASP A 572 -39.84 46.00 16.55
C ASP A 572 -39.48 47.39 15.98
N ARG A 573 -38.80 48.24 16.79
CA ARG A 573 -38.46 49.62 16.40
C ARG A 573 -36.96 49.82 16.25
N TRP A 574 -36.54 50.36 15.12
CA TRP A 574 -35.15 50.74 14.87
C TRP A 574 -34.81 52.07 15.54
N LYS A 575 -33.64 52.14 16.18
CA LYS A 575 -33.08 53.35 16.81
C LYS A 575 -31.72 53.65 16.21
N ILE A 576 -31.51 54.89 15.78
CA ILE A 576 -30.21 55.39 15.32
C ILE A 576 -29.29 55.59 16.53
N ILE A 577 -28.06 55.08 16.45
CA ILE A 577 -27.04 55.22 17.49
C ILE A 577 -26.05 56.33 17.15
N GLN A 578 -25.44 56.27 15.95
CA GLN A 578 -24.53 57.31 15.47
C GLN A 578 -24.41 57.30 13.94
N PRO A 579 -23.97 58.40 13.32
CA PRO A 579 -23.60 58.41 11.92
C PRO A 579 -22.36 57.54 11.62
N LEU A 580 -22.25 57.09 10.37
CA LEU A 580 -21.12 56.31 9.85
C LEU A 580 -20.39 57.07 8.74
N GLU A 581 -19.07 56.94 8.71
CA GLU A 581 -18.20 57.52 7.68
C GLU A 581 -17.57 56.42 6.81
N TYR A 582 -17.41 56.72 5.51
CA TYR A 582 -16.74 55.80 4.59
C TYR A 582 -15.24 55.70 4.91
N GLY A 583 -14.71 54.48 4.91
CA GLY A 583 -13.31 54.18 5.18
C GLY A 583 -12.95 54.11 6.68
N GLN A 584 -13.79 54.66 7.56
CA GLN A 584 -13.60 54.59 9.01
C GLN A 584 -13.95 53.19 9.54
N TRP A 585 -13.03 52.60 10.30
CA TRP A 585 -13.29 51.37 11.05
C TRP A 585 -14.05 51.67 12.33
N TYR A 586 -15.00 50.82 12.68
CA TYR A 586 -15.72 50.86 13.93
C TYR A 586 -15.62 49.51 14.63
N ASN A 587 -15.39 49.55 15.94
CA ASN A 587 -15.48 48.37 16.81
C ASN A 587 -16.87 48.33 17.45
N LEU A 588 -17.61 47.25 17.19
CA LEU A 588 -18.90 46.98 17.81
C LEU A 588 -18.74 45.92 18.90
N GLN A 589 -18.92 46.32 20.16
CA GLN A 589 -18.96 45.40 21.30
C GLN A 589 -20.34 45.39 21.93
N VAL A 590 -20.91 44.20 22.13
CA VAL A 590 -22.26 44.01 22.66
C VAL A 590 -22.23 42.98 23.77
N VAL A 591 -22.88 43.30 24.89
CA VAL A 591 -23.21 42.36 25.96
C VAL A 591 -24.71 42.06 25.89
N LEU A 592 -25.04 40.79 25.76
CA LEU A 592 -26.38 40.24 25.77
C LEU A 592 -26.62 39.64 27.15
N ASP A 593 -27.63 40.12 27.86
CA ASP A 593 -28.16 39.47 29.05
C ASP A 593 -29.32 38.57 28.61
N LEU A 594 -29.08 37.26 28.55
CA LEU A 594 -30.03 36.30 27.99
C LEU A 594 -31.22 36.06 28.93
N GLN A 595 -31.02 36.24 30.24
CA GLN A 595 -32.07 36.07 31.23
C GLN A 595 -33.00 37.28 31.27
N GLN A 596 -32.42 38.49 31.21
CA GLN A 596 -33.18 39.74 31.17
C GLN A 596 -33.71 40.08 29.78
N ARG A 597 -33.23 39.38 28.73
CA ARG A 597 -33.59 39.60 27.31
C ARG A 597 -33.33 41.03 26.85
N ILE A 598 -32.20 41.58 27.28
CA ILE A 598 -31.71 42.91 26.90
C ILE A 598 -30.27 42.83 26.41
N TYR A 599 -29.88 43.76 25.55
CA TYR A 599 -28.50 43.95 25.15
C TYR A 599 -28.09 45.42 25.29
N SER A 600 -26.83 45.60 25.66
CA SER A 600 -26.16 46.89 25.74
C SER A 600 -24.82 46.78 25.00
N GLY A 601 -24.25 47.89 24.59
CA GLY A 601 -22.99 47.84 23.86
C GLY A 601 -22.39 49.20 23.62
N THR A 602 -21.30 49.18 22.86
CA THR A 602 -20.62 50.38 22.36
C THR A 602 -20.33 50.20 20.88
N LEU A 603 -20.45 51.29 20.13
CA LEU A 603 -19.86 51.41 18.81
C LEU A 603 -18.77 52.47 18.89
N SER A 604 -17.52 52.05 18.70
CA SER A 604 -16.34 52.80 19.10
C SER A 604 -15.35 53.01 17.95
N THR A 605 -14.68 54.17 17.96
CA THR A 605 -13.39 54.42 17.31
C THR A 605 -12.35 54.69 18.41
N PRO A 606 -11.03 54.72 18.12
CA PRO A 606 -10.01 55.04 19.11
C PRO A 606 -10.22 56.39 19.80
N GLU A 607 -10.91 57.32 19.13
CA GLU A 607 -11.17 58.69 19.61
C GLU A 607 -12.54 58.83 20.29
N ARG A 608 -13.48 57.93 20.01
CA ARG A 608 -14.89 58.10 20.41
C ARG A 608 -15.56 56.77 20.73
N VAL A 609 -16.11 56.67 21.94
CA VAL A 609 -16.93 55.55 22.40
C VAL A 609 -18.40 55.99 22.49
N VAL A 610 -19.30 55.39 21.71
CA VAL A 610 -20.74 55.69 21.76
C VAL A 610 -21.52 54.50 22.34
N PRO A 611 -22.02 54.61 23.59
CA PRO A 611 -22.76 53.52 24.22
C PRO A 611 -24.24 53.50 23.81
N PHE A 612 -24.83 52.31 23.81
CA PHE A 612 -26.28 52.08 23.80
C PHE A 612 -26.63 51.09 24.90
N ARG A 613 -27.76 51.30 25.59
CA ARG A 613 -28.10 50.57 26.82
C ARG A 613 -29.53 50.04 26.79
N ASP A 614 -29.71 48.91 27.46
CA ASP A 614 -31.01 48.32 27.80
C ASP A 614 -31.95 48.14 26.60
N ILE A 615 -31.38 47.77 25.45
CA ILE A 615 -32.14 47.51 24.23
C ILE A 615 -32.79 46.13 24.36
N ARG A 616 -34.10 46.03 24.20
CA ARG A 616 -34.80 44.75 24.38
C ARG A 616 -34.63 43.88 23.14
N PHE A 617 -34.53 42.57 23.36
CA PHE A 617 -34.50 41.57 22.29
C PHE A 617 -35.76 41.64 21.43
N THR A 618 -35.72 41.04 20.25
CA THR A 618 -36.93 40.94 19.42
C THR A 618 -37.99 40.08 20.12
N ALA A 619 -39.27 40.33 19.80
CA ALA A 619 -40.39 39.68 20.49
C ALA A 619 -40.42 38.16 20.28
N ASP A 620 -39.89 37.69 19.14
CA ASP A 620 -40.03 36.31 18.68
C ASP A 620 -38.84 35.41 19.06
N TRP A 621 -37.92 35.89 19.91
CA TRP A 621 -36.76 35.09 20.33
C TRP A 621 -37.15 33.92 21.25
N ASP A 622 -36.76 32.71 20.84
CA ASP A 622 -37.09 31.43 21.47
C ASP A 622 -36.11 30.99 22.57
N GLY A 623 -35.21 31.87 23.01
CA GLY A 623 -34.25 31.58 24.09
C GLY A 623 -32.95 30.91 23.62
N THR A 624 -32.76 30.70 22.31
CA THR A 624 -31.58 30.03 21.74
C THR A 624 -30.77 30.95 20.81
N ILE A 625 -29.45 30.96 20.96
CA ILE A 625 -28.50 31.55 20.01
C ILE A 625 -27.55 30.45 19.53
N ASP A 626 -27.69 30.05 18.26
CA ASP A 626 -26.83 29.06 17.60
C ASP A 626 -26.19 29.60 16.31
N LYS A 627 -26.54 30.82 15.89
CA LYS A 627 -26.12 31.41 14.62
C LYS A 627 -25.79 32.90 14.77
N PHE A 628 -24.72 33.26 14.07
CA PHE A 628 -24.40 34.64 13.69
C PHE A 628 -24.41 34.74 12.17
N PHE A 629 -24.99 35.80 11.63
CA PHE A 629 -24.79 36.19 10.23
C PHE A 629 -24.88 37.70 10.05
N VAL A 630 -24.18 38.17 9.03
CA VAL A 630 -24.43 39.46 8.40
C VAL A 630 -25.14 39.21 7.08
N ASP A 631 -26.30 39.84 6.89
CA ASP A 631 -27.09 39.65 5.66
C ASP A 631 -27.76 40.92 5.15
N SER A 632 -28.41 40.79 4.00
CA SER A 632 -29.01 41.87 3.24
C SER A 632 -30.39 42.32 3.74
N TYR A 633 -30.85 41.89 4.93
CA TYR A 633 -32.15 42.28 5.48
C TYR A 633 -32.05 43.41 6.52
N GLY A 634 -31.04 44.28 6.39
CA GLY A 634 -30.87 45.45 7.26
C GLY A 634 -31.89 46.57 7.01
N PHE A 635 -31.77 47.64 7.81
CA PHE A 635 -32.69 48.76 7.84
C PHE A 635 -32.04 50.08 7.37
N PRO A 636 -32.75 50.87 6.53
CA PRO A 636 -33.91 50.46 5.74
C PRO A 636 -33.52 49.37 4.73
N GLY A 637 -34.51 48.75 4.09
CA GLY A 637 -34.25 47.88 2.94
C GLY A 637 -33.74 48.68 1.73
N GLY A 638 -33.19 48.00 0.72
CA GLY A 638 -32.67 48.63 -0.50
C GLY A 638 -31.20 48.35 -0.75
N ASN A 639 -30.58 49.08 -1.69
CA ASN A 639 -29.16 48.92 -2.05
C ASN A 639 -28.25 49.27 -0.88
N LYS A 640 -27.28 48.41 -0.58
CA LYS A 640 -26.34 48.59 0.54
C LYS A 640 -24.99 49.12 0.06
N PRO A 641 -24.25 49.87 0.88
CA PRO A 641 -22.84 50.12 0.63
C PRO A 641 -22.04 48.82 0.71
N ALA A 642 -20.85 48.78 0.09
CA ALA A 642 -19.92 47.68 0.34
C ALA A 642 -19.37 47.74 1.77
N HIS A 643 -19.22 46.58 2.40
CA HIS A 643 -18.76 46.45 3.79
C HIS A 643 -17.55 45.55 3.89
N GLU A 644 -16.68 45.86 4.84
CA GLU A 644 -15.60 44.98 5.25
C GLU A 644 -15.71 44.67 6.74
N PHE A 645 -15.34 43.44 7.09
CA PHE A 645 -15.47 42.89 8.44
C PHE A 645 -14.20 42.19 8.85
N ASP A 646 -13.84 42.35 10.13
CA ASP A 646 -12.68 41.72 10.75
C ASP A 646 -12.92 41.53 12.26
N ASN A 647 -12.01 40.84 12.95
CA ASN A 647 -11.99 40.69 14.41
C ASN A 647 -13.31 40.16 15.02
N LEU A 648 -13.97 39.20 14.39
CA LEU A 648 -15.21 38.63 14.93
C LEU A 648 -14.92 37.72 16.14
N ALA A 649 -15.47 38.06 17.31
CA ALA A 649 -15.40 37.23 18.51
C ALA A 649 -16.76 37.08 19.18
N ILE A 650 -17.04 35.88 19.71
CA ILE A 650 -18.22 35.60 20.52
C ILE A 650 -17.79 34.76 21.72
N GLY A 651 -18.05 35.24 22.93
CA GLY A 651 -17.52 34.65 24.15
C GLY A 651 -18.47 34.83 25.35
N ILE A 652 -18.17 34.13 26.44
CA ILE A 652 -18.87 34.29 27.73
C ILE A 652 -18.10 35.21 28.70
N MET A 653 -16.99 35.76 28.24
CA MET A 653 -16.16 36.75 28.94
C MET A 653 -16.21 38.07 28.18
N PRO A 654 -16.13 39.21 28.87
CA PRO A 654 -16.01 40.51 28.23
C PRO A 654 -14.71 40.59 27.42
N PHE A 655 -14.76 41.28 26.28
CA PHE A 655 -13.58 41.61 25.48
C PHE A 655 -12.91 42.86 26.04
N GLU A 656 -11.60 43.00 25.82
CA GLU A 656 -10.93 44.26 26.15
C GLU A 656 -11.60 45.40 25.37
N PRO A 657 -11.91 46.54 26.01
CA PRO A 657 -12.49 47.68 25.31
C PRO A 657 -11.44 48.36 24.42
N LEU A 658 -11.89 49.04 23.37
CA LEU A 658 -11.03 49.92 22.58
C LEU A 658 -10.71 51.18 23.42
N VAL A 659 -9.61 51.19 24.19
CA VAL A 659 -9.25 52.29 25.12
C VAL A 659 -8.46 53.40 24.44
N THR A 660 -8.79 54.64 24.76
CA THR A 660 -8.07 55.88 24.44
C THR A 660 -6.71 55.96 25.16
N ALA A 661 -5.61 56.06 24.40
CA ALA A 661 -4.31 56.53 24.91
C ALA A 661 -4.35 58.04 25.20
N SER A 662 -5.11 58.46 26.22
CA SER A 662 -5.09 59.83 26.75
C SER A 662 -5.95 59.87 28.01
N GLN A 663 -5.35 60.19 29.15
CA GLN A 663 -5.92 60.29 30.52
C GLN A 663 -5.85 59.03 31.40
N ALA A 664 -4.62 58.60 31.72
CA ALA A 664 -4.31 58.02 33.03
C ALA A 664 -2.80 58.19 33.29
N GLY A 665 -2.39 59.42 33.63
CA GLY A 665 -1.13 59.60 34.34
C GLY A 665 -1.29 59.00 35.74
N GLY A 666 -0.82 57.77 35.93
CA GLY A 666 -0.82 57.12 37.23
C GLY A 666 -0.75 55.60 37.10
N LYS A 667 0.40 55.02 37.48
CA LYS A 667 0.57 53.58 37.69
C LYS A 667 -0.40 53.11 38.79
N VAL A 668 -1.60 52.70 38.43
CA VAL A 668 -2.43 51.80 39.25
C VAL A 668 -2.98 50.72 38.32
N THR A 669 -2.59 49.50 38.62
CA THR A 669 -2.81 48.27 37.86
C THR A 669 -4.30 47.95 37.68
N ALA A 670 -4.73 47.82 36.43
CA ALA A 670 -6.05 47.33 36.02
C ALA A 670 -6.35 45.90 36.49
N THR A 671 -5.36 45.21 37.06
CA THR A 671 -5.43 43.82 37.55
C THR A 671 -6.24 43.67 38.84
N ALA A 672 -6.34 44.72 39.68
CA ALA A 672 -6.92 44.57 41.02
C ALA A 672 -8.46 44.52 41.04
N ARG A 673 -9.15 45.18 40.10
CA ARG A 673 -10.62 45.26 40.10
C ARG A 673 -11.31 44.14 39.30
N ALA A 674 -10.58 43.49 38.39
CA ALA A 674 -11.07 42.35 37.63
C ALA A 674 -11.08 41.05 38.46
N LEU A 675 -10.16 40.92 39.43
CA LEU A 675 -10.04 39.73 40.27
C LEU A 675 -11.10 39.65 41.38
N ASP A 676 -11.53 40.79 41.94
CA ASP A 676 -12.58 40.85 42.98
C ASP A 676 -13.95 40.34 42.48
N ILE A 677 -14.20 40.39 41.17
CA ILE A 677 -15.41 39.84 40.54
C ILE A 677 -15.23 38.33 40.23
N PHE A 678 -13.98 37.91 39.98
CA PHE A 678 -13.62 36.55 39.56
C PHE A 678 -13.78 35.51 40.69
N VAL A 679 -13.49 35.89 41.94
CA VAL A 679 -13.46 34.93 43.06
C VAL A 679 -14.83 34.71 43.73
N ALA A 680 -15.79 35.62 43.53
CA ALA A 680 -17.12 35.54 44.15
C ALA A 680 -18.05 34.43 43.59
N GLN A 681 -17.60 33.63 42.61
CA GLN A 681 -18.45 32.70 41.85
C GLN A 681 -17.92 31.25 41.77
N ILE A 682 -17.00 30.84 42.65
CA ILE A 682 -16.42 29.48 42.60
C ILE A 682 -17.40 28.45 43.20
N GLU A 683 -18.00 27.60 42.35
CA GLU A 683 -18.61 26.34 42.80
C GLU A 683 -17.49 25.37 43.24
N THR A 684 -17.37 25.11 44.54
CA THR A 684 -16.40 24.16 45.08
C THR A 684 -16.88 22.73 44.85
N ARG A 685 -16.08 21.91 44.15
CA ARG A 685 -16.30 20.45 44.01
C ARG A 685 -15.17 19.71 44.68
N ARG A 686 -15.50 18.77 45.58
CA ARG A 686 -14.51 17.92 46.25
C ARG A 686 -13.95 16.90 45.26
N LEU A 687 -12.63 16.69 45.26
CA LEU A 687 -12.00 15.58 44.56
C LEU A 687 -12.41 14.27 45.27
N ASP A 688 -13.19 13.43 44.59
CA ASP A 688 -13.84 12.24 45.13
C ASP A 688 -13.13 10.93 44.76
N GLN A 689 -12.21 10.97 43.78
CA GLN A 689 -11.39 9.82 43.40
C GLN A 689 -9.97 9.96 43.92
N SER A 690 -9.61 9.09 44.87
CA SER A 690 -8.24 8.90 45.33
C SER A 690 -7.64 7.64 44.72
N VAL A 691 -6.41 7.72 44.22
CA VAL A 691 -5.58 6.57 43.89
C VAL A 691 -4.43 6.53 44.89
N VAL A 692 -4.40 5.47 45.68
CA VAL A 692 -3.32 5.16 46.61
C VAL A 692 -2.27 4.34 45.86
N ASP A 693 -1.00 4.58 46.17
CA ASP A 693 0.15 3.88 45.61
C ASP A 693 0.20 3.92 44.08
N LEU A 694 0.16 5.14 43.52
CA LEU A 694 0.11 5.37 42.08
C LEU A 694 1.21 4.58 41.35
N GLY A 695 0.82 3.68 40.45
CA GLY A 695 1.74 2.86 39.66
C GLY A 695 2.55 1.84 40.49
N GLY A 696 2.04 1.42 41.65
CA GLY A 696 2.70 0.46 42.54
C GLY A 696 3.76 1.08 43.46
N ARG A 697 3.85 2.42 43.50
CA ARG A 697 4.80 3.15 44.36
C ARG A 697 4.17 3.44 45.71
N GLN A 698 4.52 2.66 46.74
CA GLN A 698 4.00 2.86 48.10
C GLN A 698 4.28 4.27 48.61
N GLY A 699 3.25 4.98 49.07
CA GLY A 699 3.36 6.33 49.64
C GLY A 699 3.21 7.49 48.64
N VAL A 700 2.83 7.22 47.39
CA VAL A 700 2.45 8.26 46.42
C VAL A 700 0.92 8.27 46.25
N HIS A 701 0.28 9.29 46.79
CA HIS A 701 -1.18 9.42 46.77
C HIS A 701 -1.60 10.52 45.80
N VAL A 702 -2.61 10.25 44.97
CA VAL A 702 -3.13 11.25 44.03
C VAL A 702 -4.65 11.35 44.09
N TRP A 703 -5.15 12.58 43.93
CA TRP A 703 -6.57 12.86 43.81
C TRP A 703 -6.87 13.50 42.46
N ARG A 704 -7.99 13.08 41.86
CA ARG A 704 -8.42 13.55 40.54
C ARG A 704 -9.94 13.62 40.44
N THR A 705 -10.42 14.25 39.39
CA THR A 705 -11.79 14.10 38.90
C THR A 705 -11.85 12.95 37.87
N ALA A 706 -13.05 12.46 37.53
CA ALA A 706 -13.24 11.28 36.66
C ALA A 706 -12.63 11.38 35.24
N HIS A 707 -12.17 12.58 34.81
CA HIS A 707 -11.75 12.84 33.43
C HIS A 707 -10.38 13.54 33.26
N GLU A 708 -9.52 13.58 34.28
CA GLU A 708 -8.25 14.36 34.21
C GLU A 708 -6.99 13.67 34.79
N LEU A 709 -5.84 14.29 34.52
CA LEU A 709 -4.55 14.09 35.22
C LEU A 709 -4.73 14.40 36.73
N PRO A 710 -3.86 13.88 37.62
CA PRO A 710 -4.00 14.13 39.06
C PRO A 710 -3.92 15.62 39.38
N SER A 711 -5.00 16.16 39.96
CA SER A 711 -5.12 17.57 40.36
C SER A 711 -4.39 17.86 41.68
N LEU A 712 -4.16 16.83 42.49
CA LEU A 712 -3.38 16.87 43.72
C LEU A 712 -2.50 15.62 43.80
N VAL A 713 -1.23 15.81 44.10
CA VAL A 713 -0.23 14.76 44.33
C VAL A 713 0.37 14.97 45.71
N VAL A 714 0.42 13.91 46.49
CA VAL A 714 1.14 13.85 47.76
C VAL A 714 2.22 12.78 47.66
N ASN A 715 3.47 13.19 47.83
CA ASN A 715 4.61 12.29 47.88
C ASN A 715 5.07 12.14 49.33
N ALA A 716 4.65 11.07 49.99
CA ALA A 716 5.07 10.73 51.36
C ALA A 716 6.32 9.82 51.39
N THR A 717 7.00 9.65 50.25
CA THR A 717 8.18 8.78 50.14
C THR A 717 9.48 9.54 50.44
N GLU A 718 10.56 8.80 50.68
CA GLU A 718 11.92 9.34 50.89
C GLU A 718 12.60 9.81 49.59
N GLN A 719 11.95 9.67 48.43
CA GLN A 719 12.53 10.01 47.13
C GLN A 719 11.63 10.97 46.35
N ALA A 720 12.23 11.79 45.48
CA ALA A 720 11.46 12.60 44.55
C ALA A 720 10.78 11.70 43.51
N VAL A 721 9.56 12.06 43.09
CA VAL A 721 8.75 11.27 42.17
C VAL A 721 8.48 12.08 40.89
N GLN A 722 8.78 11.46 39.74
CA GLN A 722 8.45 12.05 38.44
C GLN A 722 6.98 11.78 38.09
N ILE A 723 6.20 12.85 37.94
CA ILE A 723 4.82 12.86 37.43
C ILE A 723 4.67 14.09 36.53
N PRO A 724 4.83 13.91 35.21
CA PRO A 724 5.30 14.91 34.23
C PRO A 724 6.36 15.96 34.69
N GLY A 725 6.18 16.63 35.82
CA GLY A 725 7.19 17.37 36.60
C GLY A 725 7.80 16.55 37.74
N VAL A 726 8.60 17.18 38.60
CA VAL A 726 9.30 16.54 39.74
C VAL A 726 8.59 16.92 41.03
N VAL A 727 8.09 15.95 41.79
CA VAL A 727 7.51 16.19 43.13
C VAL A 727 8.52 15.74 44.19
N PRO A 728 9.13 16.64 44.98
CA PRO A 728 10.12 16.29 46.01
C PRO A 728 9.60 15.28 47.05
N ALA A 729 10.51 14.62 47.76
CA ALA A 729 10.20 13.79 48.92
C ALA A 729 9.44 14.61 49.98
N HIS A 730 8.48 13.99 50.67
CA HIS A 730 7.66 14.60 51.73
C HIS A 730 7.01 15.94 51.31
N SER A 731 6.40 15.99 50.12
CA SER A 731 5.84 17.23 49.56
C SER A 731 4.47 17.05 48.89
N VAL A 732 3.78 18.17 48.69
CA VAL A 732 2.46 18.25 48.05
C VAL A 732 2.54 19.16 46.84
N ALA A 733 1.99 18.70 45.72
CA ALA A 733 1.86 19.49 44.52
C ALA A 733 0.42 19.47 43.99
N VAL A 734 -0.03 20.60 43.46
CA VAL A 734 -1.33 20.73 42.79
C VAL A 734 -1.13 21.04 41.33
N HIS A 735 -2.09 20.64 40.50
CA HIS A 735 -2.10 20.97 39.09
C HIS A 735 -3.46 21.57 38.74
N PRO A 736 -3.53 22.84 38.30
CA PRO A 736 -4.79 23.42 37.85
C PRO A 736 -5.28 22.72 36.56
N GLY A 737 -6.59 22.70 36.35
CA GLY A 737 -7.15 22.28 35.06
C GLY A 737 -7.13 23.44 34.05
N GLU A 738 -7.48 23.18 32.80
CA GLU A 738 -7.49 24.20 31.72
C GLU A 738 -8.33 25.45 32.08
N LYS A 739 -9.40 25.26 32.85
CA LYS A 739 -10.38 26.30 33.21
C LYS A 739 -10.79 26.26 34.69
N THR A 740 -10.11 25.46 35.49
CA THR A 740 -10.47 25.19 36.87
C THR A 740 -9.24 25.39 37.75
N ALA A 741 -9.42 26.12 38.85
CA ALA A 741 -8.40 26.22 39.87
C ALA A 741 -8.30 24.91 40.65
N ALA A 742 -7.09 24.55 41.07
CA ALA A 742 -6.89 23.54 42.10
C ALA A 742 -6.67 24.25 43.43
N ALA A 743 -7.41 23.85 44.47
CA ALA A 743 -7.34 24.52 45.76
C ALA A 743 -7.21 23.53 46.92
N ILE A 744 -6.46 23.94 47.94
CA ILE A 744 -6.32 23.25 49.22
C ILE A 744 -6.93 24.15 50.28
N ALA A 745 -7.77 23.59 51.16
CA ALA A 745 -8.44 24.35 52.20
C ALA A 745 -8.25 23.73 53.59
N TRP A 746 -8.01 24.58 54.58
CA TRP A 746 -7.99 24.24 56.00
C TRP A 746 -9.24 24.81 56.67
N ARG A 747 -9.98 23.95 57.38
CA ARG A 747 -11.15 24.34 58.16
C ARG A 747 -10.77 24.52 59.62
N SER A 748 -10.98 25.72 60.16
CA SER A 748 -10.64 26.01 61.54
C SER A 748 -11.49 25.21 62.52
N PRO A 749 -10.89 24.42 63.43
CA PRO A 749 -11.64 23.67 64.43
C PRO A 749 -11.99 24.51 65.68
N PHE A 750 -11.61 25.80 65.74
CA PHE A 750 -11.78 26.66 66.92
C PHE A 750 -11.87 28.14 66.54
N ALA A 751 -12.19 28.98 67.52
CA ALA A 751 -12.06 30.42 67.41
C ALA A 751 -10.79 30.91 68.14
N GLY A 752 -9.96 31.71 67.46
CA GLY A 752 -8.68 32.18 68.00
C GLY A 752 -7.80 32.82 66.94
N ARG A 753 -6.51 33.02 67.22
CA ARG A 753 -5.52 33.48 66.24
C ARG A 753 -4.63 32.35 65.76
N VAL A 754 -4.29 32.42 64.48
CA VAL A 754 -3.33 31.54 63.82
C VAL A 754 -2.26 32.35 63.10
N GLN A 755 -1.06 31.77 63.03
CA GLN A 755 -0.01 32.18 62.11
C GLN A 755 -0.07 31.27 60.89
N VAL A 756 -0.06 31.86 59.70
CA VAL A 756 -0.01 31.16 58.41
C VAL A 756 1.33 31.43 57.77
N THR A 757 2.09 30.38 57.47
CA THR A 757 3.34 30.44 56.73
C THR A 757 3.29 29.48 55.55
N GLY A 758 3.98 29.82 54.47
CA GLY A 758 4.05 28.92 53.33
C GLY A 758 4.84 29.47 52.16
N ARG A 759 5.04 28.59 51.19
CA ARG A 759 5.79 28.83 49.96
C ARG A 759 5.11 28.10 48.81
N ILE A 760 5.10 28.75 47.66
CA ILE A 760 4.56 28.21 46.41
C ILE A 760 5.72 28.14 45.42
N SER A 761 5.86 27.02 44.73
CA SER A 761 6.97 26.74 43.84
C SER A 761 6.49 26.10 42.56
N ASP A 762 7.05 26.49 41.42
CA ASP A 762 6.85 25.76 40.18
C ASP A 762 7.70 24.48 40.17
N GLN A 763 7.09 23.35 39.78
CA GLN A 763 7.72 22.03 39.74
C GLN A 763 8.00 21.57 38.30
N HIS A 764 7.90 22.48 37.33
CA HIS A 764 8.34 22.32 35.95
C HIS A 764 9.42 23.34 35.54
N ASN A 765 10.09 23.03 34.42
CA ASN A 765 11.02 23.94 33.75
C ASN A 765 10.44 24.50 32.43
N CYS A 766 9.13 24.41 32.25
CA CYS A 766 8.37 24.86 31.06
C CYS A 766 7.06 25.52 31.51
N GLY A 767 6.39 26.27 30.63
CA GLY A 767 5.10 26.90 30.94
C GLY A 767 5.17 28.43 31.04
N ASP A 768 4.05 29.05 31.40
CA ASP A 768 3.87 30.51 31.38
C ASP A 768 3.60 31.11 32.77
N SER A 769 3.96 30.40 33.85
CA SER A 769 3.78 30.78 35.26
C SER A 769 2.36 30.53 35.75
N VAL A 770 2.18 30.28 37.06
CA VAL A 770 0.84 30.15 37.69
C VAL A 770 0.44 31.41 38.45
N LEU A 771 -0.86 31.63 38.59
CA LEU A 771 -1.44 32.60 39.53
C LEU A 771 -1.88 31.86 40.80
N TRP A 772 -1.78 32.50 41.96
CA TRP A 772 -2.27 31.93 43.21
C TRP A 772 -2.95 32.96 44.11
N THR A 773 -3.90 32.49 44.92
CA THR A 773 -4.58 33.28 45.95
C THR A 773 -4.61 32.51 47.27
N LEU A 774 -4.47 33.23 48.38
CA LEU A 774 -4.76 32.76 49.73
C LEU A 774 -5.92 33.56 50.28
N ASP A 775 -6.98 32.88 50.65
CA ASP A 775 -8.27 33.48 50.97
C ASP A 775 -8.81 33.00 52.33
N HIS A 776 -9.56 33.86 53.00
CA HIS A 776 -10.30 33.55 54.22
C HIS A 776 -11.80 33.64 53.94
N GLN A 777 -12.47 32.50 54.03
CA GLN A 777 -13.91 32.39 53.93
C GLN A 777 -14.51 32.19 55.32
N ALA A 778 -15.22 33.22 55.78
CA ALA A 778 -15.99 33.19 57.02
C ALA A 778 -17.49 33.06 56.71
N ALA A 779 -18.30 32.73 57.71
CA ALA A 779 -19.76 32.64 57.56
C ALA A 779 -20.44 33.92 57.02
N ARG A 780 -19.77 35.08 57.15
CA ARG A 780 -20.27 36.40 56.71
C ARG A 780 -19.69 36.91 55.39
N GLY A 781 -18.82 36.13 54.73
CA GLY A 781 -18.26 36.51 53.43
C GLY A 781 -16.84 36.04 53.19
N PHE A 782 -16.34 36.39 52.00
CA PHE A 782 -15.04 36.00 51.47
C PHE A 782 -14.06 37.18 51.51
N ARG A 783 -12.80 36.92 51.86
CA ARG A 783 -11.74 37.93 51.90
C ARG A 783 -10.41 37.37 51.38
N ALA A 784 -9.83 38.01 50.37
CA ALA A 784 -8.45 37.73 49.94
C ALA A 784 -7.44 38.19 51.00
N LEU A 785 -6.50 37.31 51.35
CA LEU A 785 -5.43 37.57 52.33
C LEU A 785 -4.08 37.83 51.66
N ALA A 786 -3.78 37.09 50.59
CA ALA A 786 -2.58 37.23 49.78
C ALA A 786 -2.85 36.73 48.36
N GLN A 787 -2.10 37.23 47.39
CA GLN A 787 -2.15 36.76 46.01
C GLN A 787 -0.82 37.07 45.32
N GLY A 788 -0.50 36.33 44.27
CA GLY A 788 0.70 36.57 43.49
C GLY A 788 0.79 35.65 42.29
N ASP A 789 1.96 35.69 41.65
CA ASP A 789 2.31 34.79 40.57
C ASP A 789 3.68 34.15 40.83
N VAL A 790 3.88 32.94 40.30
CA VAL A 790 5.17 32.24 40.39
C VAL A 790 5.68 31.99 38.98
N THR A 791 6.73 32.71 38.61
CA THR A 791 7.40 32.55 37.31
C THR A 791 8.05 31.17 37.19
N THR A 792 8.12 30.65 35.97
CA THR A 792 8.63 29.31 35.67
C THR A 792 9.96 29.00 36.36
N GLY A 793 10.03 27.87 37.07
CA GLY A 793 11.20 27.41 37.82
C GLY A 793 11.57 28.24 39.06
N GLN A 794 10.73 29.20 39.48
CA GLN A 794 10.93 29.99 40.69
C GLN A 794 9.97 29.57 41.81
N ALA A 795 10.13 30.22 42.97
CA ALA A 795 9.24 30.03 44.10
C ALA A 795 9.07 31.32 44.90
N GLY A 796 7.87 31.56 45.40
CA GLY A 796 7.49 32.72 46.19
C GLY A 796 7.05 32.34 47.60
N GLN A 797 7.30 33.23 48.57
CA GLN A 797 6.73 33.10 49.92
C GLN A 797 5.31 33.67 49.97
N LEU A 798 4.46 33.10 50.83
CA LEU A 798 3.16 33.68 51.15
C LEU A 798 3.36 34.94 51.99
N VAL A 799 3.15 36.11 51.38
CA VAL A 799 3.21 37.42 52.04
C VAL A 799 1.85 38.08 51.95
N GLY A 800 1.35 38.61 53.07
CA GLY A 800 0.03 39.26 53.13
C GLY A 800 -0.07 40.49 52.21
N GLY A 801 -1.22 40.67 51.56
CA GLY A 801 -1.49 41.84 50.74
C GLY A 801 -1.88 43.06 51.58
N GLY A 802 -1.27 44.22 51.33
CA GLY A 802 -1.61 45.48 52.00
C GLY A 802 -1.38 45.44 53.52
N SER A 803 -2.44 45.61 54.32
CA SER A 803 -2.38 45.64 55.80
C SER A 803 -2.68 44.28 56.47
N VAL A 804 -2.63 43.16 55.72
CA VAL A 804 -2.92 41.82 56.24
C VAL A 804 -1.67 41.20 56.87
N ASP A 805 -1.72 40.94 58.18
CA ASP A 805 -0.68 40.23 58.92
C ASP A 805 -1.00 38.73 59.02
N LEU A 806 -0.37 37.92 58.16
CA LEU A 806 -0.50 36.46 58.19
C LEU A 806 0.06 35.83 59.49
N GLY A 807 0.87 36.57 60.25
CA GLY A 807 1.41 36.14 61.55
C GLY A 807 0.41 36.21 62.70
N LYS A 808 -0.75 36.86 62.55
CA LYS A 808 -1.76 37.05 63.62
C LYS A 808 -3.20 37.04 63.07
N LEU A 809 -3.52 36.10 62.19
CA LEU A 809 -4.82 36.01 61.55
C LEU A 809 -5.90 35.51 62.53
N LYS A 810 -7.04 36.20 62.63
CA LYS A 810 -8.18 35.77 63.46
C LYS A 810 -9.10 34.84 62.67
N VAL A 811 -9.46 33.70 63.27
CA VAL A 811 -10.38 32.71 62.71
C VAL A 811 -11.48 32.36 63.71
N GLN A 812 -12.65 31.98 63.20
CA GLN A 812 -13.75 31.37 63.96
C GLN A 812 -13.85 29.88 63.66
N GLN A 813 -14.51 29.12 64.53
CA GLN A 813 -14.76 27.70 64.28
C GLN A 813 -15.61 27.55 63.02
N GLY A 814 -15.13 26.74 62.07
CA GLY A 814 -15.79 26.48 60.79
C GLY A 814 -15.32 27.36 59.63
N ASP A 815 -14.56 28.44 59.89
CA ASP A 815 -13.95 29.26 58.86
C ASP A 815 -13.00 28.42 57.98
N LEU A 816 -12.89 28.77 56.70
CA LEU A 816 -11.97 28.15 55.75
C LEU A 816 -10.86 29.12 55.39
N LEU A 817 -9.62 28.66 55.50
CA LEU A 817 -8.50 29.26 54.77
C LEU A 817 -8.27 28.43 53.52
N GLN A 818 -8.20 29.06 52.35
CA GLN A 818 -8.07 28.37 51.08
C GLN A 818 -6.90 28.93 50.29
N LEU A 819 -6.01 28.06 49.82
CA LEU A 819 -4.97 28.39 48.87
C LEU A 819 -5.32 27.79 47.51
N ALA A 820 -5.53 28.64 46.50
CA ALA A 820 -5.93 28.25 45.15
C ALA A 820 -4.85 28.61 44.13
N VAL A 821 -4.62 27.70 43.17
CA VAL A 821 -3.69 27.85 42.05
C VAL A 821 -4.49 27.85 40.75
N PHE A 822 -4.24 28.85 39.91
CA PHE A 822 -4.94 29.11 38.65
C PHE A 822 -3.95 29.07 37.47
N PRO A 823 -4.37 28.57 36.31
CA PRO A 823 -3.54 28.60 35.11
C PRO A 823 -3.51 30.03 34.54
N LYS A 824 -2.41 30.42 33.87
CA LYS A 824 -2.37 31.65 33.06
C LYS A 824 -2.86 31.38 31.63
N ALA A 825 -2.10 30.63 30.84
CA ALA A 825 -2.48 30.20 29.48
C ALA A 825 -2.02 28.79 29.11
N HIS A 826 -0.83 28.33 29.53
CA HIS A 826 -0.27 27.01 29.20
C HIS A 826 -0.25 26.04 30.41
N TYR A 827 -1.44 25.61 30.83
CA TYR A 827 -1.64 24.77 32.03
C TYR A 827 -0.91 23.40 32.06
N GLY A 828 -0.42 22.90 30.91
CA GLY A 828 0.20 21.57 30.82
C GLY A 828 1.54 21.41 31.53
N CYS A 829 2.18 22.53 31.93
CA CYS A 829 3.40 22.54 32.73
C CYS A 829 3.19 23.25 34.09
N ASP A 830 1.96 23.30 34.63
CA ASP A 830 1.64 24.12 35.82
C ASP A 830 1.60 23.34 37.15
N LEU A 831 2.30 22.20 37.24
CA LEU A 831 2.45 21.48 38.52
C LEU A 831 3.15 22.37 39.55
N THR A 832 2.44 22.69 40.61
CA THR A 832 2.83 23.70 41.59
C THR A 832 2.98 23.07 42.97
N GLY A 833 4.19 23.09 43.52
CA GLY A 833 4.50 22.63 44.87
C GLY A 833 4.02 23.61 45.93
N ILE A 834 3.35 23.10 46.95
CA ILE A 834 2.77 23.87 48.04
C ILE A 834 3.39 23.42 49.37
N GLU A 835 4.05 24.36 50.03
CA GLU A 835 4.43 24.26 51.43
C GLU A 835 3.50 25.16 52.25
N TRP A 836 2.75 24.60 53.19
CA TRP A 836 1.77 25.37 53.95
C TRP A 836 1.68 24.88 55.41
N GLU A 837 1.92 25.78 56.36
CA GLU A 837 1.81 25.53 57.79
C GLU A 837 0.87 26.56 58.45
N ILE A 838 0.03 26.07 59.36
CA ILE A 838 -0.87 26.87 60.19
C ILE A 838 -0.56 26.56 61.65
N ARG A 839 -0.23 27.58 62.43
CA ARG A 839 0.09 27.46 63.86
C ARG A 839 -0.93 28.22 64.70
N GLU A 840 -1.57 27.52 65.62
CA GLU A 840 -2.41 28.14 66.64
C GLU A 840 -1.56 28.95 67.62
N LEU A 841 -1.89 30.22 67.78
CA LEU A 841 -1.17 31.15 68.67
C LEU A 841 -1.82 31.25 70.04
N ASP A 842 -3.12 31.01 70.10
CA ASP A 842 -3.94 31.10 71.31
C ASP A 842 -4.38 29.68 71.71
N GLY A 843 -4.12 29.25 72.95
CA GLY A 843 -4.60 27.95 73.45
C GLY A 843 -3.57 26.81 73.33
N ARG A 844 -3.93 25.70 72.66
CA ARG A 844 -3.17 24.42 72.71
C ARG A 844 -1.90 24.40 71.84
N GLN A 845 -1.60 25.49 71.14
CA GLN A 845 -0.42 25.64 70.26
C GLN A 845 -0.28 24.51 69.22
N ARG A 846 -1.40 24.07 68.64
CA ARG A 846 -1.41 23.06 67.56
C ARG A 846 -0.74 23.59 66.29
N VAL A 847 -0.10 22.70 65.54
CA VAL A 847 0.56 23.00 64.26
C VAL A 847 0.05 22.03 63.21
N TRP A 848 -0.55 22.57 62.15
CA TRP A 848 -0.97 21.82 60.97
C TRP A 848 0.04 22.06 59.84
N ASN A 849 0.66 20.99 59.35
CA ASN A 849 1.59 21.02 58.23
C ASN A 849 1.02 20.20 57.08
N LEU A 850 0.84 20.84 55.93
CA LEU A 850 0.14 20.24 54.79
C LEU A 850 0.76 18.92 54.32
N ALA A 851 2.09 18.84 54.20
CA ALA A 851 2.75 17.65 53.69
C ALA A 851 2.69 16.46 54.65
N ARG A 852 2.63 16.73 55.96
CA ARG A 852 2.53 15.69 57.00
C ARG A 852 1.09 15.25 57.26
N ASP A 853 0.13 16.16 57.19
CA ASP A 853 -1.19 15.96 57.78
C ASP A 853 -2.31 15.64 56.75
N ILE A 854 -2.00 15.58 55.45
CA ILE A 854 -2.98 15.37 54.36
C ILE A 854 -3.24 13.89 54.00
N VAL A 855 -2.36 12.96 54.41
CA VAL A 855 -2.43 11.52 54.10
C VAL A 855 -3.13 10.74 55.21
#